data_AF-R6AKR4-F1
#
_entry.id   AF-R6AKR4-F1
#
_cell.length_a   1.000
_cell.length_b   1.000
_cell.length_c   1.000
_cell.angle_alpha   90.00
_cell.angle_beta   90.00
_cell.angle_gamma   90.00
#
_symmetry.space_group_name_H-M   'P 1'
#
loop_
_entity.id
_entity.type
_entity.pdbx_description
1 polymer ?
#
loop_
_entity_poly.entity_id
_entity_poly.type
_entity_poly.pdbx_seq_one_letter_code
_entity_poly.pdbx_strand_id
1 'polypeptide(L)'
;MIRRNKIIASVAVSVMAGVLVAGNLAPLQGYYAFAQETGVKAGRYSAVKDINKTLEGYTPMDSSDPVEFGGTYIKYQGETIQLSETAIYLDGSLSDELAAQYPYVYNDITKALSADALKNGTADKPMTVYVAPYVYWIDDPAATDTVQKTEGYSVPYGMVVNSEYLTIKGLTGNPDNVVLAGNRGQSHASNGNYTMFRFNCSGALTVKNITIGNYCSVDLDYPLMSELNQAKRTETITQAQLADVSGDKMFADNCNFISRLNLDPINGASRSLYNNCHFESTDDALNANAVYVGCDFDFYGNRPLYSSYGTGSTFLGCTFNCKILNVEAEPTQFFTKEGGTITAVDCVYNSNLSVPISIGWTKTPSTSLKCYQSNIIHNGQSITIGGEGAKETVDMTGKSVLDAYKVVSGGKTYYNTYNLLKGSDDWDPLGVKDVIKAAGQDTVATQLSITSDVTEIESGKETASIGGTVNYFYGTNDTTQKITYSVSDEDKAYVKLTDNGDGTCKVEGTNNDDAAKKVIINASTESGLEAAVGITVKPSKLDAPEYIKTPVITNDGQGSLKVDYSLDLGSREDMSAISWYRCTDAEGSNKVLVAVTRNDSPEYTYKLTAGDVGYYIMAKVESKNIRSDYGTPVNTVYDKAIGVKDVRSKNLSTDFSNFPNIKQSEIKAGFWTVDYNRPADTESFGSWQGADTEEPWKYGTTGNGCVGAGLYEGTQGSRIMYTPVEGTYGDMSLELVVDPAKTAGQGFGSAGQYMDVLLKFDTSTLTGYGLRIVRTKASSNAVTFVLVKYDNGTVTEISDEVIASCYATGCTISLKVEGNKLTAHVETPTEQLADQAAKGYPHVVDLTADIEVNSFGGVAIQHTGTVGSGGWQNTTMLHNLNVTWEGENNQNPEYVEGNPSDNENPAEKPDDSTGTSTGADTTVKTGDMSHTGMYAALMAAGLSGLLGMAAVYMRRRKDI
;
A
#
# COMPACT_ATOMS: atom_id res chain seq x y z
N MET A 1 -36.41 4.71 -29.95
CA MET A 1 -37.68 3.95 -30.12
C MET A 1 -38.28 3.79 -28.72
N ILE A 2 -39.54 4.11 -28.38
CA ILE A 2 -40.83 3.52 -28.85
C ILE A 2 -40.82 2.01 -28.53
N ARG A 3 -41.64 1.38 -27.66
CA ARG A 3 -42.79 1.69 -26.75
C ARG A 3 -42.82 0.51 -25.70
N ARG A 4 -43.49 0.44 -24.53
CA ARG A 4 -44.37 1.25 -23.63
C ARG A 4 -44.44 0.47 -22.26
N ASN A 5 -45.13 0.80 -21.16
CA ASN A 5 -46.07 1.88 -20.75
C ASN A 5 -46.01 2.09 -19.20
N LYS A 6 -46.55 3.21 -18.68
CA LYS A 6 -46.76 3.47 -17.23
C LYS A 6 -48.17 3.05 -16.76
N ILE A 7 -48.42 3.05 -15.45
CA ILE A 7 -49.46 3.88 -14.78
C ILE A 7 -49.23 3.97 -13.25
N ILE A 8 -49.63 5.10 -12.66
CA ILE A 8 -49.60 5.42 -11.21
C ILE A 8 -50.92 6.15 -10.87
N ALA A 9 -51.61 5.79 -9.78
CA ALA A 9 -52.58 6.62 -9.01
C ALA A 9 -53.36 5.75 -7.97
N SER A 10 -54.01 6.28 -6.91
CA SER A 10 -53.76 7.47 -6.06
C SER A 10 -54.65 7.43 -4.80
N VAL A 11 -54.18 8.10 -3.74
CA VAL A 11 -54.74 8.32 -2.39
C VAL A 11 -56.22 8.74 -2.29
N ALA A 12 -56.97 8.17 -1.32
CA ALA A 12 -58.02 8.80 -0.48
C ALA A 12 -58.49 7.84 0.65
N VAL A 13 -59.11 8.23 1.78
CA VAL A 13 -58.89 9.27 2.84
C VAL A 13 -60.05 9.17 3.88
N SER A 14 -59.82 9.46 5.17
CA SER A 14 -60.82 9.74 6.24
C SER A 14 -61.68 8.58 6.82
N VAL A 15 -62.21 8.61 8.08
CA VAL A 15 -61.80 9.29 9.35
C VAL A 15 -62.51 8.67 10.60
N MET A 16 -61.79 8.61 11.74
CA MET A 16 -62.13 8.53 13.19
C MET A 16 -63.39 7.85 13.83
N ALA A 17 -63.10 7.28 15.03
CA ALA A 17 -63.83 7.33 16.33
C ALA A 17 -64.92 6.29 16.70
N GLY A 18 -64.91 5.79 17.96
CA GLY A 18 -65.97 4.89 18.47
C GLY A 18 -65.88 4.22 19.87
N VAL A 19 -65.48 4.90 20.97
CA VAL A 19 -65.92 4.64 22.38
C VAL A 19 -65.51 3.34 23.12
N LEU A 20 -65.16 3.47 24.42
CA LEU A 20 -65.01 2.39 25.43
C LEU A 20 -66.37 2.00 26.08
N VAL A 21 -66.57 0.71 26.39
CA VAL A 21 -67.29 0.26 27.60
C VAL A 21 -66.59 -1.01 28.16
N ALA A 22 -66.56 -1.18 29.48
CA ALA A 22 -65.93 -2.31 30.17
C ALA A 22 -66.90 -3.48 30.46
N GLY A 23 -66.36 -4.68 30.75
CA GLY A 23 -67.15 -5.82 31.21
C GLY A 23 -66.30 -6.99 31.72
N ASN A 24 -66.24 -7.16 33.05
CA ASN A 24 -65.76 -8.39 33.67
C ASN A 24 -66.80 -9.50 33.50
N LEU A 25 -66.37 -10.74 33.27
CA LEU A 25 -66.91 -11.94 33.94
C LEU A 25 -66.13 -13.22 33.60
N ALA A 26 -65.91 -14.03 34.62
CA ALA A 26 -65.49 -15.43 34.56
C ALA A 26 -66.25 -16.18 35.67
N PRO A 27 -66.18 -17.52 35.79
CA PRO A 27 -65.93 -18.57 34.79
C PRO A 27 -67.14 -19.55 34.70
N LEU A 28 -67.06 -20.63 33.92
CA LEU A 28 -67.85 -21.86 34.18
C LEU A 28 -67.25 -23.12 33.53
N GLN A 29 -67.52 -24.28 34.12
CA GLN A 29 -66.98 -25.61 33.78
C GLN A 29 -68.00 -26.44 32.97
N GLY A 30 -67.58 -27.45 32.17
CA GLY A 30 -68.48 -28.09 31.17
C GLY A 30 -68.41 -29.62 30.89
N TYR A 31 -67.27 -30.30 31.08
CA TYR A 31 -67.11 -31.78 30.98
C TYR A 31 -67.29 -32.52 29.63
N TYR A 32 -66.77 -33.75 29.61
CA TYR A 32 -66.85 -34.85 28.62
C TYR A 32 -66.01 -34.76 27.34
N ALA A 33 -65.36 -35.82 26.83
CA ALA A 33 -64.90 -37.08 27.47
C ALA A 33 -64.04 -37.93 26.49
N PHE A 34 -62.87 -38.42 26.96
CA PHE A 34 -62.08 -39.56 26.42
C PHE A 34 -61.61 -39.50 24.94
N ALA A 35 -60.58 -40.24 24.49
CA ALA A 35 -59.32 -40.67 25.13
C ALA A 35 -58.41 -41.31 24.06
N GLN A 36 -57.10 -41.06 24.10
CA GLN A 36 -56.10 -42.07 23.71
C GLN A 36 -54.72 -41.74 24.30
N GLU A 37 -53.95 -42.77 24.61
CA GLU A 37 -52.64 -42.67 25.26
C GLU A 37 -51.50 -42.87 24.26
N THR A 38 -50.54 -41.94 24.22
CA THR A 38 -49.13 -42.25 23.93
C THR A 38 -48.25 -41.44 24.89
N GLY A 39 -47.51 -42.12 25.76
CA GLY A 39 -46.89 -41.48 26.92
C GLY A 39 -45.58 -40.78 26.59
N VAL A 40 -45.61 -39.43 26.50
CA VAL A 40 -44.41 -38.61 26.73
C VAL A 40 -44.35 -38.25 28.22
N LYS A 41 -43.31 -38.69 28.93
CA LYS A 41 -43.07 -38.29 30.31
C LYS A 41 -42.64 -36.82 30.35
N ALA A 42 -43.60 -35.92 30.53
CA ALA A 42 -43.33 -34.53 30.89
C ALA A 42 -42.67 -34.50 32.29
N GLY A 43 -41.34 -34.51 32.32
CA GLY A 43 -40.54 -34.40 33.53
C GLY A 43 -40.75 -33.03 34.17
N ARG A 44 -41.70 -32.93 35.10
CA ARG A 44 -41.83 -31.76 35.98
C ARG A 44 -40.60 -31.70 36.88
N TYR A 45 -39.60 -30.92 36.48
CA TYR A 45 -38.53 -30.49 37.37
C TYR A 45 -39.15 -29.67 38.51
N SER A 46 -39.32 -30.29 39.66
CA SER A 46 -39.61 -29.58 40.91
C SER A 46 -38.38 -28.75 41.27
N ALA A 47 -38.53 -27.43 41.28
CA ALA A 47 -37.47 -26.51 41.69
C ALA A 47 -37.05 -26.74 43.14
N VAL A 48 -35.90 -26.15 43.51
CA VAL A 48 -35.27 -26.25 44.85
C VAL A 48 -34.65 -27.63 45.15
N LYS A 49 -33.65 -28.01 44.34
CA LYS A 49 -32.38 -28.51 44.92
C LYS A 49 -31.62 -27.31 45.50
N ASP A 50 -30.78 -27.52 46.51
CA ASP A 50 -30.01 -26.45 47.16
C ASP A 50 -29.20 -25.61 46.16
N ILE A 51 -29.42 -24.29 46.15
CA ILE A 51 -28.68 -23.31 45.33
C ILE A 51 -27.28 -23.02 45.91
N ASN A 52 -26.75 -24.00 46.66
CA ASN A 52 -25.60 -23.90 47.57
C ASN A 52 -24.68 -25.13 47.53
N LYS A 53 -24.80 -25.99 46.51
CA LYS A 53 -23.86 -27.09 46.27
C LYS A 53 -23.44 -27.12 44.80
N THR A 54 -22.14 -26.97 44.55
CA THR A 54 -21.49 -27.23 43.26
C THR A 54 -21.87 -28.62 42.74
N LEU A 55 -21.96 -28.78 41.42
CA LEU A 55 -22.36 -30.04 40.81
C LEU A 55 -21.36 -31.16 41.14
N GLU A 56 -21.88 -32.29 41.60
CA GLU A 56 -21.07 -33.38 42.16
C GLU A 56 -20.30 -34.11 41.05
N GLY A 57 -18.99 -33.87 40.99
CA GLY A 57 -18.09 -34.35 39.93
C GLY A 57 -17.54 -33.24 39.02
N TYR A 58 -18.05 -32.01 39.11
CA TYR A 58 -17.45 -30.86 38.41
C TYR A 58 -16.14 -30.43 39.08
N THR A 59 -15.14 -30.10 38.26
CA THR A 59 -13.85 -29.51 38.69
C THR A 59 -13.55 -28.34 37.75
N PRO A 60 -13.36 -27.10 38.25
CA PRO A 60 -13.01 -25.97 37.39
C PRO A 60 -11.59 -26.13 36.83
N MET A 61 -11.38 -25.71 35.59
CA MET A 61 -10.08 -25.71 34.91
C MET A 61 -9.06 -24.82 35.64
N ASP A 62 -9.46 -23.60 36.00
CA ASP A 62 -8.68 -22.74 36.88
C ASP A 62 -9.01 -23.04 38.35
N SER A 63 -8.07 -23.66 39.07
CA SER A 63 -8.20 -23.93 40.50
C SER A 63 -7.80 -22.76 41.40
N SER A 64 -7.25 -21.68 40.83
CA SER A 64 -6.84 -20.46 41.53
C SER A 64 -7.91 -19.37 41.50
N ASP A 65 -8.71 -19.31 40.43
CA ASP A 65 -9.90 -18.45 40.29
C ASP A 65 -11.15 -19.29 39.93
N PRO A 66 -11.64 -20.13 40.88
CA PRO A 66 -12.59 -21.18 40.57
C PRO A 66 -14.02 -20.69 40.30
N VAL A 67 -14.57 -21.13 39.18
CA VAL A 67 -16.02 -21.10 38.89
C VAL A 67 -16.70 -22.26 39.62
N GLU A 68 -17.85 -22.01 40.28
CA GLU A 68 -18.76 -23.09 40.68
C GLU A 68 -19.86 -23.28 39.63
N PHE A 69 -19.94 -24.45 39.00
CA PHE A 69 -21.10 -24.82 38.18
C PHE A 69 -22.15 -25.59 39.02
N GLY A 70 -23.42 -25.18 38.94
CA GLY A 70 -24.56 -25.76 39.67
C GLY A 70 -25.65 -26.37 38.78
N GLY A 71 -25.38 -26.59 37.49
CA GLY A 71 -26.36 -27.08 36.52
C GLY A 71 -27.25 -25.97 35.95
N THR A 72 -28.04 -25.29 36.79
CA THR A 72 -28.92 -24.17 36.38
C THR A 72 -28.40 -22.80 36.80
N TYR A 73 -27.24 -22.75 37.44
CA TYR A 73 -26.58 -21.52 37.88
C TYR A 73 -25.06 -21.69 37.83
N ILE A 74 -24.35 -20.58 37.83
CA ILE A 74 -22.91 -20.51 38.13
C ILE A 74 -22.67 -19.57 39.32
N LYS A 75 -21.57 -19.76 40.05
CA LYS A 75 -21.04 -18.76 40.98
C LYS A 75 -19.61 -18.39 40.62
N TYR A 76 -19.32 -17.11 40.69
CA TYR A 76 -18.02 -16.55 40.36
C TYR A 76 -17.83 -15.21 41.08
N GLN A 77 -16.66 -14.97 41.67
CA GLN A 77 -16.35 -13.76 42.47
C GLN A 77 -17.41 -13.37 43.53
N GLY A 78 -18.15 -14.36 44.06
CA GLY A 78 -19.22 -14.17 45.05
C GLY A 78 -20.61 -13.86 44.47
N GLU A 79 -20.72 -13.56 43.17
CA GLU A 79 -22.01 -13.46 42.49
C GLU A 79 -22.60 -14.86 42.24
N THR A 80 -23.93 -14.98 42.25
CA THR A 80 -24.65 -16.21 41.84
C THR A 80 -25.56 -15.87 40.65
N ILE A 81 -25.19 -16.36 39.48
CA ILE A 81 -25.83 -16.06 38.20
C ILE A 81 -26.75 -17.22 37.85
N GLN A 82 -28.05 -16.96 37.69
CA GLN A 82 -29.01 -17.96 37.21
C GLN A 82 -28.97 -18.02 35.68
N LEU A 83 -28.89 -19.23 35.12
CA LEU A 83 -28.85 -19.41 33.66
C LEU A 83 -30.25 -19.27 33.05
N SER A 84 -30.34 -18.64 31.88
CA SER A 84 -31.60 -18.32 31.21
C SER A 84 -31.41 -18.08 29.71
N GLU A 85 -32.51 -17.83 28.99
CA GLU A 85 -32.52 -17.49 27.56
C GLU A 85 -31.67 -16.26 27.17
N THR A 86 -31.28 -15.40 28.13
CA THR A 86 -30.33 -14.28 27.91
C THR A 86 -29.07 -14.37 28.79
N ALA A 87 -28.80 -15.51 29.42
CA ALA A 87 -27.66 -15.74 30.31
C ALA A 87 -27.22 -17.19 30.19
N ILE A 88 -26.37 -17.48 29.20
CA ILE A 88 -25.91 -18.85 28.89
C ILE A 88 -24.49 -19.08 29.40
N TYR A 89 -24.14 -20.35 29.61
CA TYR A 89 -22.83 -20.78 30.09
C TYR A 89 -22.12 -21.63 29.03
N LEU A 90 -20.86 -21.33 28.77
CA LEU A 90 -19.96 -22.06 27.89
C LEU A 90 -18.76 -22.55 28.70
N ASP A 91 -18.57 -23.87 28.78
CA ASP A 91 -17.45 -24.51 29.46
C ASP A 91 -16.97 -25.73 28.66
N GLY A 92 -15.81 -25.57 28.00
CA GLY A 92 -15.20 -26.60 27.14
C GLY A 92 -14.62 -27.80 27.90
N SER A 93 -14.56 -27.77 29.23
CA SER A 93 -14.19 -28.93 30.05
C SER A 93 -15.33 -29.94 30.21
N LEU A 94 -16.57 -29.58 29.86
CA LEU A 94 -17.75 -30.44 30.00
C LEU A 94 -17.87 -31.43 28.82
N SER A 95 -18.20 -32.70 29.12
CA SER A 95 -18.59 -33.66 28.08
C SER A 95 -19.97 -33.33 27.48
N ASP A 96 -20.21 -33.77 26.25
CA ASP A 96 -21.49 -33.58 25.55
C ASP A 96 -22.68 -34.10 26.38
N GLU A 97 -22.54 -35.25 27.05
CA GLU A 97 -23.59 -35.83 27.88
C GLU A 97 -23.86 -35.01 29.15
N LEU A 98 -22.89 -34.24 29.64
CA LEU A 98 -23.04 -33.40 30.83
C LEU A 98 -23.63 -32.03 30.47
N ALA A 99 -23.17 -31.40 29.39
CA ALA A 99 -23.75 -30.16 28.88
C ALA A 99 -25.23 -30.37 28.48
N ALA A 100 -25.54 -31.43 27.73
CA ALA A 100 -26.90 -31.73 27.25
C ALA A 100 -27.94 -32.05 28.35
N GLN A 101 -27.53 -32.22 29.62
CA GLN A 101 -28.45 -32.40 30.75
C GLN A 101 -29.07 -31.07 31.24
N TYR A 102 -28.52 -29.92 30.85
CA TYR A 102 -28.89 -28.61 31.39
C TYR A 102 -29.24 -27.62 30.27
N PRO A 103 -30.39 -26.92 30.36
CA PRO A 103 -30.69 -25.85 29.41
C PRO A 103 -29.70 -24.70 29.61
N TYR A 104 -29.37 -24.01 28.51
CA TYR A 104 -28.46 -22.85 28.49
C TYR A 104 -27.00 -23.15 28.86
N VAL A 105 -26.58 -24.43 28.80
CA VAL A 105 -25.20 -24.88 29.03
C VAL A 105 -24.65 -25.48 27.73
N TYR A 106 -23.43 -25.08 27.38
CA TYR A 106 -22.73 -25.49 26.16
C TYR A 106 -21.27 -25.81 26.49
N ASN A 107 -20.65 -26.67 25.69
CA ASN A 107 -19.21 -26.99 25.71
C ASN A 107 -18.51 -26.62 24.39
N ASP A 108 -19.26 -26.06 23.44
CA ASP A 108 -18.87 -25.82 22.05
C ASP A 108 -19.28 -24.40 21.67
N ILE A 109 -18.31 -23.59 21.25
CA ILE A 109 -18.52 -22.18 20.89
C ILE A 109 -19.38 -22.01 19.64
N THR A 110 -19.30 -22.94 18.68
CA THR A 110 -20.10 -22.92 17.44
C THR A 110 -21.58 -23.11 17.76
N LYS A 111 -21.89 -23.97 18.75
CA LYS A 111 -23.24 -24.14 19.30
C LYS A 111 -23.65 -22.92 20.15
N ALA A 112 -22.79 -22.45 21.04
CA ALA A 112 -23.12 -21.36 21.98
C ALA A 112 -23.37 -20.00 21.32
N LEU A 113 -22.67 -19.68 20.23
CA LEU A 113 -22.85 -18.44 19.46
C LEU A 113 -23.78 -18.61 18.23
N SER A 114 -24.46 -19.75 18.12
CA SER A 114 -25.43 -20.02 17.04
C SER A 114 -26.71 -19.18 17.16
N ALA A 115 -27.45 -19.05 16.05
CA ALA A 115 -28.76 -18.40 16.04
C ALA A 115 -29.82 -19.14 16.87
N ASP A 116 -29.67 -20.45 17.10
CA ASP A 116 -30.55 -21.23 17.97
C ASP A 116 -30.28 -20.96 19.46
N ALA A 117 -29.01 -20.76 19.83
CA ALA A 117 -28.61 -20.43 21.21
C ALA A 117 -28.88 -18.95 21.54
N LEU A 118 -28.29 -18.02 20.77
CA LEU A 118 -28.35 -16.58 21.05
C LEU A 118 -29.75 -15.99 20.88
N LYS A 119 -30.05 -14.94 21.65
CA LYS A 119 -31.29 -14.16 21.59
C LYS A 119 -30.93 -12.68 21.62
N ASN A 120 -31.70 -11.82 20.98
CA ASN A 120 -31.46 -10.37 21.07
C ASN A 120 -31.68 -9.86 22.50
N GLY A 121 -30.64 -9.26 23.09
CA GLY A 121 -30.74 -8.53 24.34
C GLY A 121 -31.27 -7.11 24.16
N THR A 122 -31.27 -6.35 25.26
CA THR A 122 -31.51 -4.90 25.28
C THR A 122 -30.42 -4.20 26.10
N ALA A 123 -30.38 -2.87 26.07
CA ALA A 123 -29.45 -2.08 26.90
C ALA A 123 -29.56 -2.40 28.41
N ASP A 124 -30.78 -2.63 28.90
CA ASP A 124 -31.04 -2.96 30.32
C ASP A 124 -30.88 -4.44 30.65
N LYS A 125 -30.95 -5.32 29.64
CA LYS A 125 -30.87 -6.79 29.77
C LYS A 125 -30.12 -7.38 28.57
N PRO A 126 -28.78 -7.28 28.52
CA PRO A 126 -27.99 -7.81 27.41
C PRO A 126 -28.06 -9.34 27.34
N MET A 127 -27.85 -9.87 26.13
CA MET A 127 -27.60 -11.29 25.92
C MET A 127 -26.20 -11.60 26.43
N THR A 128 -26.08 -12.40 27.48
CA THR A 128 -24.76 -12.68 28.09
C THR A 128 -24.35 -14.13 27.90
N VAL A 129 -23.14 -14.31 27.37
CA VAL A 129 -22.42 -15.59 27.28
C VAL A 129 -21.31 -15.56 28.32
N TYR A 130 -21.45 -16.37 29.38
CA TYR A 130 -20.43 -16.54 30.40
C TYR A 130 -19.52 -17.71 30.03
N VAL A 131 -18.22 -17.46 29.93
CA VAL A 131 -17.25 -18.41 29.35
C VAL A 131 -16.25 -18.86 30.42
N ALA A 132 -16.17 -20.15 30.70
CA ALA A 132 -15.21 -20.73 31.65
C ALA A 132 -13.80 -20.84 31.03
N PRO A 133 -12.72 -20.91 31.83
CA PRO A 133 -11.36 -21.10 31.35
C PRO A 133 -11.16 -22.34 30.46
N TYR A 134 -10.87 -22.13 29.17
CA TYR A 134 -10.58 -23.15 28.16
C TYR A 134 -10.03 -22.52 26.86
N VAL A 135 -9.67 -23.35 25.88
CA VAL A 135 -9.37 -22.95 24.48
C VAL A 135 -10.52 -23.34 23.56
N TYR A 136 -11.28 -22.36 23.10
CA TYR A 136 -12.47 -22.52 22.26
C TYR A 136 -12.14 -22.34 20.78
N TRP A 137 -11.78 -23.44 20.12
CA TRP A 137 -11.62 -23.47 18.66
C TRP A 137 -12.96 -23.22 17.95
N ILE A 138 -13.00 -22.25 17.03
CA ILE A 138 -14.19 -21.98 16.20
C ILE A 138 -14.30 -22.91 14.98
N ASP A 139 -13.23 -23.64 14.67
CA ASP A 139 -13.04 -24.52 13.52
C ASP A 139 -11.85 -25.45 13.81
N ASP A 140 -11.72 -26.57 13.11
CA ASP A 140 -10.65 -27.55 13.34
C ASP A 140 -9.25 -26.95 13.08
N PRO A 141 -8.36 -26.84 14.09
CA PRO A 141 -7.04 -26.25 13.91
C PRO A 141 -6.14 -27.06 12.98
N ALA A 142 -6.42 -28.35 12.75
CA ALA A 142 -5.69 -29.22 11.83
C ALA A 142 -6.27 -29.23 10.40
N ALA A 143 -7.39 -28.54 10.14
CA ALA A 143 -8.10 -28.60 8.88
C ALA A 143 -7.24 -28.26 7.66
N THR A 144 -7.43 -28.98 6.56
CA THR A 144 -6.64 -28.87 5.31
C THR A 144 -7.44 -28.40 4.10
N ASP A 145 -8.74 -28.15 4.27
CA ASP A 145 -9.58 -27.53 3.25
C ASP A 145 -9.27 -26.02 3.11
N THR A 146 -9.99 -25.31 2.25
CA THR A 146 -9.78 -23.87 2.04
C THR A 146 -11.10 -23.13 2.12
N VAL A 147 -11.28 -22.36 3.20
CA VAL A 147 -12.46 -21.52 3.41
C VAL A 147 -12.60 -20.52 2.26
N GLN A 148 -13.81 -20.39 1.74
CA GLN A 148 -14.17 -19.45 0.68
C GLN A 148 -15.02 -18.31 1.28
N LYS A 149 -14.99 -17.13 0.66
CA LYS A 149 -15.93 -16.07 1.03
C LYS A 149 -17.38 -16.49 0.74
N THR A 150 -18.28 -16.24 1.69
CA THR A 150 -19.71 -16.45 1.53
C THR A 150 -20.33 -15.28 0.74
N GLU A 151 -21.38 -15.55 -0.04
CA GLU A 151 -22.09 -14.49 -0.77
C GLU A 151 -22.66 -13.43 0.20
N GLY A 152 -22.57 -12.15 -0.20
CA GLY A 152 -22.91 -11.01 0.64
C GLY A 152 -21.76 -10.49 1.52
N TYR A 153 -20.66 -11.23 1.64
CA TYR A 153 -19.49 -10.85 2.46
C TYR A 153 -18.23 -10.55 1.62
N SER A 154 -17.41 -9.63 2.13
CA SER A 154 -16.13 -9.20 1.53
C SER A 154 -15.00 -10.23 1.70
N VAL A 155 -15.00 -10.95 2.83
CA VAL A 155 -13.95 -11.87 3.27
C VAL A 155 -14.52 -13.24 3.68
N PRO A 156 -13.71 -14.32 3.67
CA PRO A 156 -14.04 -15.58 4.33
C PRO A 156 -14.07 -15.41 5.87
N TYR A 157 -15.26 -15.53 6.45
CA TYR A 157 -15.44 -15.60 7.90
C TYR A 157 -15.48 -17.06 8.39
N GLY A 158 -14.93 -17.32 9.57
CA GLY A 158 -15.14 -18.57 10.30
C GLY A 158 -16.56 -18.68 10.88
N MET A 159 -17.01 -17.64 11.58
CA MET A 159 -18.34 -17.58 12.20
C MET A 159 -19.06 -16.26 11.91
N VAL A 160 -20.38 -16.32 11.71
CA VAL A 160 -21.26 -15.14 11.65
C VAL A 160 -22.22 -15.17 12.84
N VAL A 161 -21.97 -14.29 13.80
CA VAL A 161 -22.69 -14.18 15.07
C VAL A 161 -23.74 -13.07 14.95
N ASN A 162 -25.00 -13.38 15.28
CA ASN A 162 -26.13 -12.46 15.15
C ASN A 162 -26.83 -12.32 16.51
N SER A 163 -26.66 -11.17 17.16
CA SER A 163 -27.34 -10.86 18.43
C SER A 163 -27.22 -9.38 18.75
N GLU A 164 -28.35 -8.73 18.97
CA GLU A 164 -28.37 -7.38 19.55
C GLU A 164 -27.97 -7.39 21.02
N TYR A 165 -27.28 -6.34 21.48
CA TYR A 165 -26.81 -6.16 22.87
C TYR A 165 -26.11 -7.41 23.44
N LEU A 166 -25.08 -7.89 22.75
CA LEU A 166 -24.32 -9.10 23.11
C LEU A 166 -23.19 -8.76 24.09
N THR A 167 -23.05 -9.56 25.14
CA THR A 167 -21.92 -9.56 26.07
C THR A 167 -21.26 -10.94 26.11
N ILE A 168 -19.97 -11.02 25.83
CA ILE A 168 -19.15 -12.22 26.04
C ILE A 168 -18.22 -11.94 27.22
N LYS A 169 -18.36 -12.68 28.32
CA LYS A 169 -17.61 -12.45 29.57
C LYS A 169 -16.89 -13.72 30.00
N GLY A 170 -15.56 -13.69 29.98
CA GLY A 170 -14.71 -14.68 30.63
C GLY A 170 -14.90 -14.69 32.14
N LEU A 171 -14.99 -15.88 32.72
CA LEU A 171 -15.06 -16.12 34.16
C LEU A 171 -13.65 -16.36 34.71
N THR A 172 -12.81 -15.35 34.54
CA THR A 172 -11.44 -15.32 35.05
C THR A 172 -10.99 -13.87 35.28
N GLY A 173 -10.03 -13.65 36.17
CA GLY A 173 -9.25 -12.42 36.26
C GLY A 173 -8.17 -12.28 35.18
N ASN A 174 -7.71 -13.38 34.59
CA ASN A 174 -6.62 -13.40 33.60
C ASN A 174 -7.12 -13.75 32.18
N PRO A 175 -7.15 -12.84 31.20
CA PRO A 175 -7.71 -13.10 29.87
C PRO A 175 -7.10 -14.32 29.15
N ASP A 176 -5.82 -14.62 29.35
CA ASP A 176 -5.16 -15.80 28.74
C ASP A 176 -5.78 -17.15 29.16
N ASN A 177 -6.51 -17.19 30.27
CA ASN A 177 -7.16 -18.41 30.75
C ASN A 177 -8.43 -18.72 29.93
N VAL A 178 -9.00 -17.77 29.16
CA VAL A 178 -10.17 -17.97 28.28
C VAL A 178 -9.82 -17.53 26.85
N VAL A 179 -9.48 -18.48 25.98
CA VAL A 179 -9.06 -18.19 24.59
C VAL A 179 -10.16 -18.57 23.60
N LEU A 180 -10.58 -17.63 22.75
CA LEU A 180 -11.36 -17.94 21.54
C LEU A 180 -10.37 -18.02 20.36
N ALA A 181 -10.31 -19.17 19.69
CA ALA A 181 -9.15 -19.55 18.87
C ALA A 181 -9.52 -19.90 17.41
N GLY A 182 -8.70 -19.41 16.48
CA GLY A 182 -8.72 -19.79 15.07
C GLY A 182 -7.31 -20.12 14.57
N ASN A 183 -7.19 -20.89 13.49
CA ASN A 183 -5.89 -21.26 12.91
C ASN A 183 -5.95 -21.29 11.38
N ARG A 184 -6.27 -20.16 10.74
CA ARG A 184 -6.35 -20.00 9.27
C ARG A 184 -5.97 -18.58 8.86
N GLY A 185 -5.42 -18.44 7.65
CA GLY A 185 -4.98 -17.14 7.10
C GLY A 185 -4.92 -17.15 5.58
N GLN A 186 -4.63 -16.00 4.96
CA GLN A 186 -4.62 -15.91 3.49
C GLN A 186 -3.62 -16.92 2.87
N SER A 187 -4.09 -17.67 1.87
CA SER A 187 -3.33 -18.76 1.21
C SER A 187 -2.95 -19.93 2.13
N HIS A 188 -3.40 -19.92 3.38
CA HIS A 188 -3.12 -20.89 4.44
C HIS A 188 -4.45 -21.40 5.01
N ALA A 189 -5.08 -22.31 4.26
CA ALA A 189 -6.42 -22.85 4.51
C ALA A 189 -7.58 -21.83 4.37
N SER A 190 -7.35 -20.69 3.72
CA SER A 190 -8.37 -19.69 3.33
C SER A 190 -8.05 -19.01 1.98
N ASN A 191 -9.09 -18.71 1.20
CA ASN A 191 -9.02 -17.95 -0.05
C ASN A 191 -9.44 -16.49 0.17
N GLY A 192 -8.45 -15.64 0.38
CA GLY A 192 -8.61 -14.29 0.93
C GLY A 192 -8.29 -14.25 2.42
N ASN A 193 -8.23 -13.05 2.99
CA ASN A 193 -7.97 -12.84 4.41
C ASN A 193 -9.03 -13.56 5.25
N TYR A 194 -8.62 -14.45 6.15
CA TYR A 194 -9.54 -15.14 7.03
C TYR A 194 -9.85 -14.28 8.26
N THR A 195 -11.12 -14.04 8.55
CA THR A 195 -11.57 -13.37 9.79
C THR A 195 -12.33 -14.37 10.66
N MET A 196 -11.97 -14.51 11.94
CA MET A 196 -12.63 -15.50 12.82
C MET A 196 -14.12 -15.21 13.02
N PHE A 197 -14.49 -13.95 13.32
CA PHE A 197 -15.86 -13.57 13.64
C PHE A 197 -16.38 -12.38 12.80
N ARG A 198 -17.62 -12.51 12.33
CA ARG A 198 -18.49 -11.39 11.95
C ARG A 198 -19.54 -11.18 13.04
N PHE A 199 -19.57 -10.03 13.69
CA PHE A 199 -20.63 -9.67 14.64
C PHE A 199 -21.68 -8.74 13.99
N ASN A 200 -22.88 -9.27 13.77
CA ASN A 200 -24.04 -8.47 13.38
C ASN A 200 -24.82 -8.06 14.65
N CYS A 201 -24.55 -6.86 15.16
CA CYS A 201 -25.11 -6.34 16.41
C CYS A 201 -25.24 -4.80 16.34
N SER A 202 -26.41 -4.29 15.96
CA SER A 202 -26.61 -2.85 15.77
C SER A 202 -26.47 -2.03 17.07
N GLY A 203 -26.90 -2.58 18.21
CA GLY A 203 -26.97 -1.91 19.51
C GLY A 203 -25.62 -1.74 20.21
N ALA A 204 -25.09 -2.83 20.80
CA ALA A 204 -23.80 -2.83 21.48
C ALA A 204 -23.18 -4.23 21.61
N LEU A 205 -21.90 -4.36 21.26
CA LEU A 205 -21.08 -5.53 21.57
C LEU A 205 -20.18 -5.22 22.77
N THR A 206 -20.15 -6.09 23.76
CA THR A 206 -19.24 -6.01 24.92
C THR A 206 -18.47 -7.31 25.07
N VAL A 207 -17.16 -7.22 25.27
CA VAL A 207 -16.25 -8.36 25.40
C VAL A 207 -15.34 -8.12 26.60
N LYS A 208 -15.26 -9.09 27.54
CA LYS A 208 -14.52 -8.93 28.81
C LYS A 208 -13.75 -10.19 29.21
N ASN A 209 -12.55 -10.02 29.75
CA ASN A 209 -11.74 -11.08 30.38
C ASN A 209 -11.47 -12.29 29.47
N ILE A 210 -11.18 -12.06 28.19
CA ILE A 210 -10.86 -13.13 27.22
C ILE A 210 -9.70 -12.75 26.30
N THR A 211 -9.02 -13.76 25.79
CA THR A 211 -8.15 -13.68 24.61
C THR A 211 -8.96 -14.04 23.35
N ILE A 212 -8.78 -13.27 22.27
CA ILE A 212 -9.18 -13.68 20.91
C ILE A 212 -7.90 -13.81 20.08
N GLY A 213 -7.65 -14.98 19.49
CA GLY A 213 -6.36 -15.28 18.86
C GLY A 213 -6.46 -16.11 17.57
N ASN A 214 -5.72 -15.68 16.55
CA ASN A 214 -5.55 -16.42 15.29
C ASN A 214 -4.10 -16.92 15.16
N TYR A 215 -3.94 -18.22 15.40
CA TYR A 215 -2.66 -18.90 15.54
C TYR A 215 -2.09 -19.39 14.19
N CYS A 216 -2.55 -18.81 13.07
CA CYS A 216 -2.03 -19.14 11.75
C CYS A 216 -0.51 -18.86 11.62
N SER A 217 -0.03 -17.78 12.23
CA SER A 217 1.39 -17.34 12.20
C SER A 217 1.95 -17.06 13.60
N VAL A 218 1.29 -17.56 14.65
CA VAL A 218 1.66 -17.39 16.07
C VAL A 218 1.37 -18.70 16.79
N ASP A 219 2.26 -19.15 17.65
CA ASP A 219 2.04 -20.37 18.44
C ASP A 219 1.06 -20.10 19.60
N LEU A 220 0.14 -21.02 19.88
CA LEU A 220 -0.71 -20.99 21.07
C LEU A 220 -0.05 -21.78 22.19
N ASP A 221 0.40 -21.08 23.24
CA ASP A 221 0.80 -21.69 24.51
C ASP A 221 -0.25 -21.37 25.60
N TYR A 222 -1.03 -22.39 26.00
CA TYR A 222 -2.13 -22.22 26.95
C TYR A 222 -1.70 -22.57 28.39
N PRO A 223 -1.82 -21.65 29.37
CA PRO A 223 -1.13 -21.79 30.66
C PRO A 223 -1.71 -22.86 31.60
N LEU A 224 -2.97 -23.29 31.42
CA LEU A 224 -3.64 -24.23 32.33
C LEU A 224 -3.61 -25.70 31.87
N MET A 225 -3.39 -25.97 30.58
CA MET A 225 -3.43 -27.32 30.00
C MET A 225 -2.63 -27.37 28.69
N SER A 226 -1.45 -27.99 28.73
CA SER A 226 -0.52 -28.08 27.60
C SER A 226 -1.07 -28.84 26.38
N GLU A 227 -2.05 -29.69 26.61
CA GLU A 227 -2.77 -30.48 25.62
C GLU A 227 -3.69 -29.62 24.73
N LEU A 228 -3.89 -28.35 25.10
CA LEU A 228 -4.59 -27.35 24.29
C LEU A 228 -3.63 -26.40 23.54
N ASN A 229 -2.31 -26.55 23.70
CA ASN A 229 -1.33 -25.79 22.93
C ASN A 229 -1.38 -26.20 21.45
N GLN A 230 -1.19 -25.24 20.55
CA GLN A 230 -1.22 -25.47 19.11
C GLN A 230 -0.08 -24.70 18.45
N ALA A 231 0.90 -25.42 17.91
CA ALA A 231 1.93 -24.83 17.07
C ALA A 231 1.31 -24.16 15.84
N LYS A 232 1.86 -23.03 15.43
CA LYS A 232 1.35 -22.22 14.31
C LYS A 232 1.29 -22.99 13.00
N ARG A 233 0.31 -22.64 12.15
CA ARG A 233 0.18 -23.25 10.81
C ARG A 233 1.34 -22.93 9.86
N THR A 234 1.98 -21.77 10.00
CA THR A 234 3.05 -21.33 9.09
C THR A 234 4.03 -20.34 9.73
N GLU A 235 5.30 -20.39 9.33
CA GLU A 235 6.30 -19.35 9.63
C GLU A 235 6.12 -18.08 8.76
N THR A 236 5.30 -18.14 7.72
CA THR A 236 5.02 -16.99 6.86
C THR A 236 3.96 -16.11 7.51
N ILE A 237 4.30 -14.86 7.80
CA ILE A 237 3.35 -13.86 8.29
C ILE A 237 2.35 -13.56 7.18
N THR A 238 1.06 -13.76 7.49
CA THR A 238 -0.06 -13.60 6.55
C THR A 238 -1.31 -13.04 7.25
N GLN A 239 -2.27 -12.59 6.44
CA GLN A 239 -3.51 -11.96 6.88
C GLN A 239 -4.39 -12.97 7.63
N ALA A 240 -4.55 -12.72 8.93
CA ALA A 240 -5.15 -13.63 9.90
C ALA A 240 -5.99 -12.84 10.91
N GLN A 241 -7.13 -12.32 10.45
CA GLN A 241 -8.00 -11.37 11.15
C GLN A 241 -8.78 -12.05 12.29
N LEU A 242 -9.07 -11.29 13.35
CA LEU A 242 -9.88 -11.74 14.49
C LEU A 242 -11.36 -11.46 14.26
N ALA A 243 -11.80 -10.20 14.31
CA ALA A 243 -13.21 -9.87 14.21
C ALA A 243 -13.51 -8.50 13.61
N ASP A 244 -14.67 -8.42 12.95
CA ASP A 244 -15.35 -7.16 12.71
C ASP A 244 -16.81 -7.18 13.20
N VAL A 245 -17.40 -5.99 13.29
CA VAL A 245 -18.75 -5.75 13.81
C VAL A 245 -19.44 -4.68 12.96
N SER A 246 -20.73 -4.87 12.68
CA SER A 246 -21.60 -3.75 12.28
C SER A 246 -22.51 -3.35 13.41
N GLY A 247 -22.32 -2.14 13.92
CA GLY A 247 -23.13 -1.51 14.95
C GLY A 247 -22.58 -0.14 15.35
N ASP A 248 -23.19 0.45 16.35
CA ASP A 248 -22.73 1.71 16.92
C ASP A 248 -21.61 1.47 17.95
N LYS A 249 -21.84 0.62 18.95
CA LYS A 249 -20.97 0.50 20.13
C LYS A 249 -20.20 -0.82 20.18
N MET A 250 -18.90 -0.74 20.41
CA MET A 250 -18.04 -1.88 20.77
C MET A 250 -17.22 -1.52 22.00
N PHE A 251 -17.22 -2.39 23.03
CA PHE A 251 -16.42 -2.23 24.24
C PHE A 251 -15.67 -3.52 24.59
N ALA A 252 -14.34 -3.47 24.53
CA ALA A 252 -13.43 -4.49 25.06
C ALA A 252 -12.84 -4.02 26.40
N ASP A 253 -12.78 -4.91 27.39
CA ASP A 253 -12.32 -4.60 28.76
C ASP A 253 -11.51 -5.78 29.33
N ASN A 254 -10.22 -5.56 29.62
CA ASN A 254 -9.30 -6.62 30.08
C ASN A 254 -9.27 -7.81 29.09
N CYS A 255 -8.88 -7.57 27.84
CA CYS A 255 -8.88 -8.55 26.75
C CYS A 255 -7.58 -8.55 25.95
N ASN A 256 -7.18 -9.71 25.45
CA ASN A 256 -5.96 -9.88 24.65
C ASN A 256 -6.32 -10.20 23.18
N PHE A 257 -5.63 -9.57 22.23
CA PHE A 257 -5.86 -9.74 20.80
C PHE A 257 -4.57 -10.19 20.11
N ILE A 258 -4.52 -11.45 19.65
CA ILE A 258 -3.26 -12.10 19.23
C ILE A 258 -3.31 -12.54 17.76
N SER A 259 -2.50 -11.91 16.90
CA SER A 259 -2.25 -12.33 15.52
C SER A 259 -0.97 -11.65 14.99
N ARG A 260 -0.81 -11.50 13.66
CA ARG A 260 0.28 -10.75 13.03
C ARG A 260 -0.22 -9.72 12.02
N LEU A 261 -0.37 -10.09 10.75
CA LEU A 261 -0.75 -9.14 9.68
C LEU A 261 -2.27 -9.05 9.60
N ASN A 262 -2.80 -7.82 9.55
CA ASN A 262 -4.24 -7.57 9.71
C ASN A 262 -4.80 -8.26 10.97
N LEU A 263 -4.41 -7.82 12.17
CA LEU A 263 -4.97 -8.32 13.44
C LEU A 263 -6.50 -8.20 13.46
N ASP A 264 -7.01 -7.00 13.15
CA ASP A 264 -8.44 -6.69 13.05
C ASP A 264 -9.19 -7.11 14.32
N PRO A 265 -8.92 -6.48 15.48
CA PRO A 265 -9.29 -6.99 16.80
C PRO A 265 -10.80 -7.14 17.01
N ILE A 266 -11.56 -6.04 16.98
CA ILE A 266 -13.02 -5.98 16.77
C ILE A 266 -13.33 -4.65 16.05
N ASN A 267 -13.19 -4.62 14.72
CA ASN A 267 -13.26 -3.38 13.94
C ASN A 267 -14.66 -3.08 13.39
N GLY A 268 -14.94 -1.81 13.03
CA GLY A 268 -16.14 -1.43 12.26
C GLY A 268 -17.31 -0.83 13.04
N ALA A 269 -17.28 -0.81 14.37
CA ALA A 269 -18.27 -0.07 15.18
C ALA A 269 -17.96 1.44 15.22
N SER A 270 -18.99 2.27 15.02
CA SER A 270 -18.91 3.75 14.96
C SER A 270 -18.26 4.40 16.19
N ARG A 271 -18.41 3.77 17.36
CA ARG A 271 -17.85 4.19 18.65
C ARG A 271 -17.23 2.96 19.34
N SER A 272 -15.92 2.84 19.19
CA SER A 272 -15.13 1.70 19.70
C SER A 272 -14.28 2.10 20.90
N LEU A 273 -14.34 1.33 21.99
CA LEU A 273 -13.50 1.48 23.18
C LEU A 273 -12.76 0.18 23.49
N TYR A 274 -11.45 0.28 23.70
CA TYR A 274 -10.61 -0.76 24.29
C TYR A 274 -10.06 -0.24 25.63
N ASN A 275 -10.25 -0.98 26.72
CA ASN A 275 -9.80 -0.62 28.06
C ASN A 275 -8.94 -1.74 28.66
N ASN A 276 -7.72 -1.40 29.08
CA ASN A 276 -6.73 -2.35 29.65
C ASN A 276 -6.55 -3.61 28.78
N CYS A 277 -6.46 -3.45 27.46
CA CYS A 277 -6.34 -4.57 26.51
C CYS A 277 -4.90 -4.71 25.98
N HIS A 278 -4.47 -5.95 25.73
CA HIS A 278 -3.18 -6.26 25.10
C HIS A 278 -3.37 -6.60 23.61
N PHE A 279 -2.40 -6.22 22.76
CA PHE A 279 -2.45 -6.46 21.31
C PHE A 279 -1.09 -6.94 20.76
N GLU A 280 -1.02 -8.15 20.20
CA GLU A 280 0.10 -8.57 19.36
C GLU A 280 -0.21 -8.35 17.87
N SER A 281 0.63 -7.60 17.15
CA SER A 281 0.35 -7.24 15.75
C SER A 281 1.59 -6.93 14.91
N THR A 282 1.41 -6.88 13.59
CA THR A 282 2.36 -6.29 12.63
C THR A 282 1.73 -5.06 11.98
N ASP A 283 1.58 -5.05 10.65
CA ASP A 283 1.02 -3.92 9.92
C ASP A 283 -0.51 -4.06 9.68
N ASP A 284 -1.16 -2.94 9.34
CA ASP A 284 -2.56 -2.84 8.87
C ASP A 284 -3.57 -3.50 9.84
N ALA A 285 -3.33 -3.36 11.14
CA ALA A 285 -3.82 -4.28 12.18
C ALA A 285 -4.91 -3.73 13.11
N LEU A 286 -4.87 -2.47 13.52
CA LEU A 286 -5.73 -1.90 14.57
C LEU A 286 -6.98 -1.20 14.01
N ASN A 287 -7.94 -0.86 14.88
CA ASN A 287 -9.11 -0.05 14.50
C ASN A 287 -8.67 1.39 14.15
N ALA A 288 -9.08 1.87 12.97
CA ALA A 288 -8.81 3.20 12.43
C ALA A 288 -9.55 4.35 13.15
N ASN A 289 -10.63 4.05 13.88
CA ASN A 289 -11.36 5.01 14.71
C ASN A 289 -11.83 4.32 16.00
N ALA A 290 -10.98 4.40 17.04
CA ALA A 290 -11.28 3.89 18.37
C ALA A 290 -10.55 4.69 19.47
N VAL A 291 -11.07 4.59 20.69
CA VAL A 291 -10.39 5.04 21.91
C VAL A 291 -9.74 3.83 22.58
N TYR A 292 -8.44 3.93 22.87
CA TYR A 292 -7.66 2.93 23.61
C TYR A 292 -7.24 3.55 24.94
N VAL A 293 -7.50 2.87 26.05
CA VAL A 293 -7.24 3.36 27.41
C VAL A 293 -6.45 2.32 28.18
N GLY A 294 -5.28 2.69 28.70
CA GLY A 294 -4.42 1.80 29.50
C GLY A 294 -3.99 0.52 28.78
N CYS A 295 -4.07 0.49 27.44
CA CYS A 295 -3.77 -0.67 26.62
C CYS A 295 -2.27 -0.77 26.34
N ASP A 296 -1.77 -1.98 26.11
CA ASP A 296 -0.39 -2.21 25.67
C ASP A 296 -0.31 -3.03 24.37
N PHE A 297 0.75 -2.78 23.60
CA PHE A 297 0.85 -3.23 22.22
C PHE A 297 2.24 -3.76 21.92
N ASP A 298 2.32 -4.98 21.40
CA ASP A 298 3.52 -5.57 20.82
C ASP A 298 3.51 -5.41 19.30
N PHE A 299 4.29 -4.44 18.82
CA PHE A 299 4.39 -4.10 17.40
C PHE A 299 5.58 -4.81 16.76
N TYR A 300 5.31 -5.95 16.13
CA TYR A 300 6.28 -6.70 15.31
C TYR A 300 6.41 -6.14 13.87
N GLY A 301 5.55 -5.20 13.49
CA GLY A 301 5.62 -4.39 12.27
C GLY A 301 5.65 -2.91 12.62
N ASN A 302 5.90 -2.03 11.65
CA ASN A 302 6.11 -0.60 11.92
C ASN A 302 4.92 0.30 11.54
N ARG A 303 3.80 -0.26 11.04
CA ARG A 303 2.57 0.48 10.65
C ARG A 303 1.30 -0.24 11.11
N PRO A 304 1.02 -0.28 12.42
CA PRO A 304 -0.13 -1.00 12.98
C PRO A 304 -1.49 -0.47 12.54
N LEU A 305 -1.57 0.70 11.91
CA LEU A 305 -2.77 1.21 11.23
C LEU A 305 -2.50 1.38 9.73
N TYR A 306 -3.47 1.00 8.90
CA TYR A 306 -3.44 1.35 7.47
C TYR A 306 -3.63 2.87 7.31
N SER A 307 -4.71 3.41 7.87
CA SER A 307 -4.99 4.85 7.95
C SER A 307 -5.89 5.16 9.15
N SER A 308 -6.15 6.45 9.42
CA SER A 308 -7.03 6.93 10.50
C SER A 308 -7.82 8.18 10.08
N TYR A 309 -8.48 8.10 8.93
CA TYR A 309 -9.29 9.20 8.40
C TYR A 309 -10.59 9.40 9.20
N GLY A 310 -11.17 10.61 9.11
CA GLY A 310 -12.22 11.05 10.02
C GLY A 310 -11.63 11.63 11.31
N THR A 311 -12.28 11.40 12.45
CA THR A 311 -11.82 11.87 13.77
C THR A 311 -10.63 11.10 14.34
N GLY A 312 -10.30 9.94 13.76
CA GLY A 312 -9.05 9.22 14.02
C GLY A 312 -9.06 8.32 15.26
N SER A 313 -7.93 7.70 15.56
CA SER A 313 -7.75 6.86 16.76
C SER A 313 -7.05 7.61 17.88
N THR A 314 -7.49 7.38 19.12
CA THR A 314 -7.06 8.09 20.32
C THR A 314 -6.50 7.11 21.35
N PHE A 315 -5.24 7.29 21.74
CA PHE A 315 -4.51 6.45 22.69
C PHE A 315 -4.25 7.23 23.99
N LEU A 316 -4.71 6.68 25.12
CA LEU A 316 -4.69 7.34 26.43
C LEU A 316 -3.99 6.43 27.46
N GLY A 317 -2.83 6.85 27.97
CA GLY A 317 -2.04 6.08 28.92
C GLY A 317 -1.54 4.73 28.39
N CYS A 318 -1.34 4.61 27.08
CA CYS A 318 -1.01 3.34 26.41
C CYS A 318 0.50 3.09 26.34
N THR A 319 0.90 1.82 26.24
CA THR A 319 2.31 1.38 26.15
C THR A 319 2.58 0.66 24.82
N PHE A 320 3.55 1.14 24.05
CA PHE A 320 3.91 0.61 22.74
C PHE A 320 5.29 -0.05 22.80
N ASN A 321 5.34 -1.38 22.75
CA ASN A 321 6.56 -2.16 22.69
C ASN A 321 6.95 -2.38 21.22
N CYS A 322 7.91 -1.59 20.74
CA CYS A 322 8.42 -1.69 19.38
C CYS A 322 9.31 -2.94 19.26
N LYS A 323 8.75 -4.02 18.72
CA LYS A 323 9.39 -5.32 18.44
C LYS A 323 9.64 -5.51 16.93
N ILE A 324 9.80 -4.40 16.20
CA ILE A 324 9.82 -4.31 14.74
C ILE A 324 10.77 -5.36 14.13
N LEU A 325 10.20 -6.29 13.37
CA LEU A 325 10.96 -7.21 12.54
C LEU A 325 11.63 -6.42 11.40
N ASN A 326 12.92 -6.68 11.16
CA ASN A 326 13.71 -6.08 10.09
C ASN A 326 13.81 -4.54 10.16
N VAL A 327 13.91 -4.03 11.39
CA VAL A 327 14.13 -2.62 11.73
C VAL A 327 15.29 -1.96 10.96
N GLU A 328 16.30 -2.73 10.55
CA GLU A 328 17.42 -2.27 9.74
C GLU A 328 16.99 -1.70 8.37
N ALA A 329 15.90 -2.23 7.79
CA ALA A 329 15.34 -1.76 6.52
C ALA A 329 14.62 -0.41 6.66
N GLU A 330 14.11 -0.09 7.85
CA GLU A 330 13.41 1.17 8.13
C GLU A 330 13.32 1.46 9.65
N PRO A 331 14.32 2.16 10.23
CA PRO A 331 14.44 2.36 11.69
C PRO A 331 13.49 3.44 12.24
N THR A 332 12.19 3.27 12.01
CA THR A 332 11.14 4.15 12.49
C THR A 332 9.89 3.35 12.83
N GLN A 333 9.34 3.51 14.03
CA GLN A 333 7.96 3.13 14.34
C GLN A 333 7.02 4.23 13.83
N PHE A 334 6.06 3.88 12.99
CA PHE A 334 4.94 4.75 12.63
C PHE A 334 3.66 4.31 13.35
N PHE A 335 2.66 5.18 13.40
CA PHE A 335 1.27 4.74 13.62
C PHE A 335 0.64 4.21 12.33
N THR A 336 0.72 4.99 11.24
CA THR A 336 -0.11 4.80 10.03
C THR A 336 0.70 4.63 8.73
N LYS A 337 0.16 3.85 7.79
CA LYS A 337 0.70 3.68 6.42
C LYS A 337 0.38 4.88 5.52
N GLU A 338 -0.88 5.28 5.39
CA GLU A 338 -1.31 6.41 4.52
C GLU A 338 -1.50 7.76 5.26
N GLY A 339 -1.56 7.75 6.59
CA GLY A 339 -1.88 8.92 7.41
C GLY A 339 -3.31 8.92 7.96
N GLY A 340 -3.76 10.09 8.41
CA GLY A 340 -4.98 10.29 9.19
C GLY A 340 -4.65 10.84 10.59
N THR A 341 -5.62 11.48 11.25
CA THR A 341 -5.39 12.06 12.58
C THR A 341 -5.22 10.93 13.61
N ILE A 342 -4.20 11.05 14.46
CA ILE A 342 -4.05 10.25 15.67
C ILE A 342 -3.94 11.22 16.86
N THR A 343 -4.48 10.82 18.00
CA THR A 343 -4.19 11.48 19.29
C THR A 343 -3.47 10.51 20.22
N ALA A 344 -2.40 10.95 20.89
CA ALA A 344 -1.71 10.19 21.94
C ALA A 344 -1.50 11.06 23.20
N VAL A 345 -1.93 10.57 24.36
CA VAL A 345 -1.80 11.28 25.65
C VAL A 345 -1.24 10.34 26.71
N ASP A 346 -0.22 10.78 27.46
CA ASP A 346 0.46 10.00 28.52
C ASP A 346 1.02 8.64 28.04
N CYS A 347 1.36 8.51 26.76
CA CYS A 347 1.77 7.23 26.17
C CYS A 347 3.29 7.01 26.24
N VAL A 348 3.68 5.73 26.37
CA VAL A 348 5.08 5.29 26.53
C VAL A 348 5.47 4.38 25.37
N TYR A 349 6.62 4.63 24.75
CA TYR A 349 7.28 3.75 23.79
C TYR A 349 8.47 3.05 24.45
N ASN A 350 8.52 1.72 24.31
CA ASN A 350 9.65 0.88 24.69
C ASN A 350 10.28 0.30 23.41
N SER A 351 11.58 0.50 23.18
CA SER A 351 12.28 -0.13 22.05
C SER A 351 13.68 -0.58 22.45
N ASN A 352 13.92 -1.89 22.36
CA ASN A 352 15.24 -2.50 22.58
C ASN A 352 15.59 -3.35 21.34
N LEU A 353 15.96 -2.66 20.27
CA LEU A 353 16.17 -3.20 18.93
C LEU A 353 17.66 -3.14 18.54
N SER A 354 18.05 -3.85 17.48
CA SER A 354 19.42 -3.91 16.94
C SER A 354 19.98 -2.54 16.56
N VAL A 355 19.13 -1.62 16.11
CA VAL A 355 19.44 -0.22 15.83
C VAL A 355 18.47 0.71 16.58
N PRO A 356 18.89 1.94 16.94
CA PRO A 356 17.99 2.96 17.46
C PRO A 356 16.90 3.31 16.45
N ILE A 357 15.67 3.54 16.91
CA ILE A 357 14.54 3.95 16.06
C ILE A 357 14.07 5.37 16.38
N SER A 358 13.47 6.00 15.38
CA SER A 358 12.62 7.19 15.55
C SER A 358 11.14 6.81 15.71
N ILE A 359 10.31 7.74 16.18
CA ILE A 359 8.85 7.57 16.33
C ILE A 359 8.15 8.64 15.48
N GLY A 360 7.22 8.25 14.61
CA GLY A 360 6.49 9.14 13.69
C GLY A 360 5.00 8.80 13.54
N TRP A 361 4.24 9.69 12.91
CA TRP A 361 2.81 9.45 12.64
C TRP A 361 2.59 8.62 11.37
N THR A 362 3.31 8.96 10.31
CA THR A 362 3.36 8.28 9.01
C THR A 362 4.69 8.61 8.31
N LYS A 363 5.06 7.85 7.26
CA LYS A 363 6.33 8.07 6.54
C LYS A 363 6.34 9.36 5.71
N THR A 364 5.22 9.67 5.08
CA THR A 364 5.09 10.79 4.14
C THR A 364 3.92 11.68 4.56
N PRO A 365 4.07 12.47 5.63
CA PRO A 365 2.98 13.28 6.17
C PRO A 365 2.48 14.28 5.13
N SER A 366 1.18 14.26 4.84
CA SER A 366 0.56 15.28 4.00
C SER A 366 0.64 16.63 4.71
N THR A 367 0.67 17.73 3.96
CA THR A 367 0.73 19.06 4.58
C THR A 367 -0.51 19.39 5.41
N SER A 368 -1.64 18.74 5.11
CA SER A 368 -2.88 18.84 5.89
C SER A 368 -2.94 17.94 7.13
N LEU A 369 -2.01 17.00 7.29
CA LEU A 369 -1.98 16.13 8.46
C LEU A 369 -1.79 16.95 9.73
N LYS A 370 -2.63 16.68 10.73
CA LYS A 370 -2.45 17.11 12.12
C LYS A 370 -2.82 15.95 13.04
N CYS A 371 -1.88 15.60 13.90
CA CYS A 371 -1.97 14.60 14.96
C CYS A 371 -1.62 15.27 16.29
N TYR A 372 -2.27 14.85 17.36
CA TYR A 372 -2.23 15.54 18.64
C TYR A 372 -1.44 14.74 19.67
N GLN A 373 -0.57 15.40 20.42
CA GLN A 373 0.19 14.75 21.51
C GLN A 373 0.13 15.51 22.83
N SER A 374 0.34 14.80 23.94
CA SER A 374 0.73 15.38 25.23
C SER A 374 1.43 14.33 26.07
N ASN A 375 2.55 14.68 26.71
CA ASN A 375 3.32 13.79 27.59
C ASN A 375 3.65 12.41 26.95
N ILE A 376 4.37 12.42 25.82
CA ILE A 376 4.89 11.21 25.17
C ILE A 376 6.29 10.91 25.69
N ILE A 377 6.53 9.65 26.04
CA ILE A 377 7.81 9.16 26.54
C ILE A 377 8.32 8.05 25.62
N HIS A 378 9.62 8.02 25.30
CA HIS A 378 10.30 6.93 24.60
C HIS A 378 11.56 6.54 25.37
N ASN A 379 11.66 5.27 25.79
CA ASN A 379 12.75 4.75 26.61
C ASN A 379 13.09 5.62 27.85
N GLY A 380 12.07 6.23 28.47
CA GLY A 380 12.20 7.10 29.65
C GLY A 380 12.53 8.57 29.36
N GLN A 381 12.64 8.98 28.10
CA GLN A 381 12.85 10.39 27.70
C GLN A 381 11.58 10.98 27.05
N SER A 382 11.24 12.23 27.35
CA SER A 382 10.11 12.90 26.69
C SER A 382 10.45 13.24 25.23
N ILE A 383 9.50 13.01 24.31
CA ILE A 383 9.72 13.22 22.86
C ILE A 383 8.57 13.98 22.17
N THR A 384 8.90 14.55 21.01
CA THR A 384 7.91 14.97 20.01
C THR A 384 7.87 13.92 18.90
N ILE A 385 6.71 13.33 18.65
CA ILE A 385 6.49 12.38 17.56
C ILE A 385 6.69 13.12 16.23
N GLY A 386 7.43 12.52 15.28
CA GLY A 386 7.91 13.19 14.07
C GLY A 386 9.19 14.03 14.26
N GLY A 387 9.66 14.20 15.51
CA GLY A 387 10.87 14.97 15.84
C GLY A 387 10.61 16.45 16.17
N GLU A 388 11.68 17.18 16.48
CA GLU A 388 11.59 18.61 16.79
C GLU A 388 11.18 19.42 15.57
N GLY A 389 10.19 20.31 15.73
CA GLY A 389 9.71 21.19 14.66
C GLY A 389 8.83 20.53 13.60
N ALA A 390 8.43 19.25 13.77
CA ALA A 390 7.47 18.53 12.93
C ALA A 390 6.19 19.36 12.69
N LYS A 391 5.66 19.36 11.45
CA LYS A 391 4.57 20.26 11.03
C LYS A 391 3.19 19.62 11.13
N GLU A 392 3.17 18.32 11.34
CA GLU A 392 2.01 17.48 11.56
C GLU A 392 1.69 17.26 13.05
N THR A 393 2.60 17.66 13.96
CA THR A 393 2.49 17.38 15.40
C THR A 393 1.99 18.59 16.17
N VAL A 394 0.81 18.46 16.79
CA VAL A 394 0.21 19.46 17.66
C VAL A 394 0.42 19.03 19.11
N ASP A 395 1.39 19.64 19.81
CA ASP A 395 1.47 19.48 21.27
C ASP A 395 0.29 20.22 21.93
N MET A 396 -0.46 19.51 22.77
CA MET A 396 -1.60 20.00 23.54
C MET A 396 -1.21 20.45 24.95
N THR A 397 0.05 20.28 25.36
CA THR A 397 0.53 20.60 26.71
C THR A 397 0.28 22.08 27.04
N GLY A 398 -0.65 22.34 27.97
CA GLY A 398 -1.07 23.69 28.37
C GLY A 398 -2.14 24.35 27.49
N LYS A 399 -2.65 23.66 26.45
CA LYS A 399 -3.80 24.08 25.63
C LYS A 399 -5.08 23.42 26.17
N SER A 400 -6.23 24.10 26.14
CA SER A 400 -7.49 23.57 26.71
C SER A 400 -8.09 22.41 25.91
N VAL A 401 -7.69 22.20 24.64
CA VAL A 401 -8.00 20.98 23.89
C VAL A 401 -7.55 19.70 24.62
N LEU A 402 -6.54 19.74 25.50
CA LEU A 402 -6.13 18.58 26.29
C LEU A 402 -7.26 18.08 27.22
N ASP A 403 -8.13 18.96 27.70
CA ASP A 403 -9.28 18.61 28.54
C ASP A 403 -10.28 17.69 27.81
N ALA A 404 -10.31 17.70 26.46
CA ALA A 404 -11.12 16.78 25.65
C ALA A 404 -10.73 15.30 25.84
N TYR A 405 -9.51 15.05 26.34
CA TYR A 405 -8.89 13.73 26.47
C TYR A 405 -8.56 13.37 27.92
N LYS A 406 -8.27 14.37 28.78
CA LYS A 406 -7.75 14.16 30.14
C LYS A 406 -8.15 15.30 31.08
N VAL A 407 -8.73 14.94 32.24
CA VAL A 407 -9.10 15.88 33.32
C VAL A 407 -8.40 15.47 34.61
N VAL A 408 -7.88 16.43 35.38
CA VAL A 408 -7.33 16.20 36.73
C VAL A 408 -8.32 16.71 37.78
N SER A 409 -8.81 15.81 38.63
CA SER A 409 -9.78 16.14 39.69
C SER A 409 -9.44 15.41 40.99
N GLY A 410 -9.49 16.13 42.12
CA GLY A 410 -9.14 15.57 43.44
C GLY A 410 -7.71 15.01 43.55
N GLY A 411 -6.78 15.43 42.68
CA GLY A 411 -5.43 14.90 42.59
C GLY A 411 -5.29 13.60 41.78
N LYS A 412 -6.39 13.06 41.21
CA LYS A 412 -6.38 11.92 40.30
C LYS A 412 -6.59 12.37 38.84
N THR A 413 -5.88 11.74 37.92
CA THR A 413 -6.14 11.82 36.47
C THR A 413 -7.33 10.93 36.09
N TYR A 414 -8.23 11.48 35.27
CA TYR A 414 -9.32 10.77 34.62
C TYR A 414 -9.18 10.99 33.10
N TYR A 415 -9.18 9.90 32.34
CA TYR A 415 -9.28 9.98 30.88
C TYR A 415 -10.73 10.28 30.50
N ASN A 416 -10.92 11.25 29.60
CA ASN A 416 -12.22 11.84 29.30
C ASN A 416 -12.99 11.03 28.24
N THR A 417 -13.14 9.72 28.48
CA THR A 417 -13.87 8.82 27.57
C THR A 417 -15.33 9.24 27.39
N TYR A 418 -15.95 9.89 28.39
CA TYR A 418 -17.30 10.42 28.26
C TYR A 418 -17.40 11.53 27.20
N ASN A 419 -16.51 12.53 27.17
CA ASN A 419 -16.49 13.53 26.09
C ASN A 419 -16.32 12.89 24.71
N LEU A 420 -15.42 11.90 24.61
CA LEU A 420 -15.13 11.19 23.35
C LEU A 420 -16.31 10.33 22.87
N LEU A 421 -17.01 9.64 23.78
CA LEU A 421 -17.91 8.54 23.42
C LEU A 421 -19.40 8.80 23.69
N LYS A 422 -19.79 9.85 24.43
CA LYS A 422 -21.19 10.05 24.88
C LYS A 422 -22.23 10.07 23.76
N GLY A 423 -21.87 10.53 22.57
CA GLY A 423 -22.80 10.71 21.45
C GLY A 423 -24.02 11.54 21.83
N SER A 424 -25.19 11.12 21.34
CA SER A 424 -26.51 11.68 21.71
C SER A 424 -27.24 10.89 22.80
N ASP A 425 -26.64 9.80 23.28
CA ASP A 425 -27.29 8.76 24.10
C ASP A 425 -26.56 8.45 25.41
N ASP A 426 -25.69 9.37 25.84
CA ASP A 426 -25.07 9.41 27.16
C ASP A 426 -24.16 8.20 27.50
N TRP A 427 -23.59 7.55 26.48
CA TRP A 427 -22.77 6.33 26.64
C TRP A 427 -21.49 6.58 27.44
N ASP A 428 -21.42 5.97 28.64
CA ASP A 428 -20.29 6.05 29.57
C ASP A 428 -19.91 4.65 30.10
N PRO A 429 -19.19 3.83 29.32
CA PRO A 429 -18.82 2.46 29.73
C PRO A 429 -17.82 2.39 30.90
N LEU A 430 -17.17 3.50 31.28
CA LEU A 430 -16.18 3.57 32.37
C LEU A 430 -16.66 4.36 33.61
N GLY A 431 -17.86 4.93 33.60
CA GLY A 431 -18.45 5.62 34.74
C GLY A 431 -17.78 6.96 35.11
N VAL A 432 -17.18 7.68 34.15
CA VAL A 432 -16.45 8.93 34.40
C VAL A 432 -17.32 10.20 34.28
N LYS A 433 -18.53 10.09 33.74
CA LYS A 433 -19.48 11.17 33.42
C LYS A 433 -19.62 12.24 34.51
N ASP A 434 -19.86 11.85 35.74
CA ASP A 434 -20.12 12.80 36.83
C ASP A 434 -18.88 13.65 37.18
N VAL A 435 -17.68 13.05 37.10
CA VAL A 435 -16.40 13.76 37.33
C VAL A 435 -16.12 14.74 36.19
N ILE A 436 -16.35 14.32 34.94
CA ILE A 436 -16.16 15.15 33.76
C ILE A 436 -17.16 16.32 33.74
N LYS A 437 -18.43 16.09 34.06
CA LYS A 437 -19.44 17.15 34.16
C LYS A 437 -19.18 18.11 35.31
N ALA A 438 -18.67 17.63 36.46
CA ALA A 438 -18.25 18.49 37.56
C ALA A 438 -17.04 19.39 37.20
N ALA A 439 -16.20 18.97 36.24
CA ALA A 439 -15.12 19.79 35.69
C ALA A 439 -15.58 20.74 34.56
N GLY A 440 -16.78 20.57 34.01
CA GLY A 440 -17.29 21.34 32.87
C GLY A 440 -16.73 20.91 31.50
N GLN A 441 -15.99 19.80 31.43
CA GLN A 441 -15.22 19.37 30.25
C GLN A 441 -15.92 18.26 29.47
N ASP A 442 -17.24 18.22 29.48
CA ASP A 442 -18.01 17.13 28.86
C ASP A 442 -18.28 17.33 27.37
N THR A 443 -17.99 18.52 26.84
CA THR A 443 -18.33 18.95 25.47
C THR A 443 -17.17 19.78 24.90
N VAL A 444 -16.07 19.11 24.58
CA VAL A 444 -14.83 19.71 24.03
C VAL A 444 -14.48 19.02 22.71
N ALA A 445 -14.34 19.81 21.65
CA ALA A 445 -13.99 19.30 20.32
C ALA A 445 -12.55 18.75 20.25
N THR A 446 -12.33 17.77 19.38
CA THR A 446 -11.09 16.97 19.32
C THR A 446 -10.27 17.19 18.07
N GLN A 447 -10.85 17.76 17.01
CA GLN A 447 -10.18 17.96 15.71
C GLN A 447 -10.66 19.25 15.03
N LEU A 448 -9.74 20.01 14.45
CA LEU A 448 -10.03 20.96 13.37
C LEU A 448 -9.63 20.33 12.04
N SER A 449 -10.45 20.55 11.01
CA SER A 449 -10.19 20.17 9.63
C SER A 449 -10.46 21.37 8.71
N ILE A 450 -9.67 21.53 7.65
CA ILE A 450 -9.93 22.54 6.61
C ILE A 450 -9.77 21.92 5.22
N THR A 451 -10.61 22.34 4.28
CA THR A 451 -10.59 21.90 2.88
C THR A 451 -10.61 23.11 1.95
N SER A 452 -9.91 23.02 0.83
CA SER A 452 -9.93 24.00 -0.25
C SER A 452 -10.76 23.46 -1.41
N ASP A 453 -11.53 24.31 -2.10
CA ASP A 453 -12.26 23.94 -3.31
C ASP A 453 -11.34 23.66 -4.52
N VAL A 454 -10.15 24.27 -4.55
CA VAL A 454 -9.10 24.04 -5.54
C VAL A 454 -7.74 23.79 -4.89
N THR A 455 -6.88 23.00 -5.55
CA THR A 455 -5.49 22.74 -5.14
C THR A 455 -4.48 23.72 -5.73
N GLU A 456 -4.90 24.51 -6.73
CA GLU A 456 -4.08 25.52 -7.41
C GLU A 456 -4.91 26.74 -7.85
N ILE A 457 -4.26 27.89 -7.99
CA ILE A 457 -4.85 29.15 -8.48
C ILE A 457 -3.85 29.90 -9.36
N GLU A 458 -4.33 30.61 -10.40
CA GLU A 458 -3.51 31.53 -11.18
C GLU A 458 -3.65 32.97 -10.65
N SER A 459 -2.52 33.62 -10.38
CA SER A 459 -2.50 34.95 -9.76
C SER A 459 -3.15 36.00 -10.65
N GLY A 460 -4.19 36.66 -10.14
CA GLY A 460 -5.02 37.62 -10.87
C GLY A 460 -6.21 37.03 -11.63
N LYS A 461 -6.47 35.71 -11.56
CA LYS A 461 -7.66 35.06 -12.15
C LYS A 461 -8.51 34.38 -11.07
N GLU A 462 -8.23 33.12 -10.77
CA GLU A 462 -8.98 32.30 -9.82
C GLU A 462 -8.62 32.62 -8.38
N THR A 463 -9.54 32.31 -7.46
CA THR A 463 -9.35 32.49 -6.02
C THR A 463 -9.95 31.28 -5.31
N ALA A 464 -9.22 30.68 -4.38
CA ALA A 464 -9.70 29.52 -3.65
C ALA A 464 -10.63 29.93 -2.50
N SER A 465 -11.56 29.05 -2.16
CA SER A 465 -12.40 29.10 -0.97
C SER A 465 -12.02 27.97 -0.02
N ILE A 466 -11.55 28.33 1.17
CA ILE A 466 -11.23 27.38 2.24
C ILE A 466 -12.40 27.33 3.21
N GLY A 467 -12.98 26.14 3.40
CA GLY A 467 -13.96 25.84 4.45
C GLY A 467 -13.29 25.15 5.63
N GLY A 468 -13.66 25.55 6.85
CA GLY A 468 -13.19 24.93 8.08
C GLY A 468 -14.30 24.24 8.85
N THR A 469 -13.97 23.13 9.54
CA THR A 469 -14.92 22.37 10.36
C THR A 469 -14.23 21.86 11.63
N VAL A 470 -14.81 22.15 12.79
CA VAL A 470 -14.39 21.67 14.11
C VAL A 470 -15.27 20.49 14.50
N ASN A 471 -14.67 19.36 14.89
CA ASN A 471 -15.35 18.07 15.11
C ASN A 471 -15.21 17.60 16.55
N TYR A 472 -16.30 17.06 17.13
CA TYR A 472 -16.25 16.16 18.28
C TYR A 472 -15.93 14.73 17.81
N PHE A 473 -15.27 13.93 18.65
CA PHE A 473 -14.81 12.57 18.31
C PHE A 473 -15.90 11.69 17.69
N TYR A 474 -17.12 11.75 18.23
CA TYR A 474 -18.29 11.00 17.79
C TYR A 474 -18.99 11.56 16.53
N GLY A 475 -18.33 12.42 15.75
CA GLY A 475 -18.73 12.75 14.37
C GLY A 475 -19.75 13.87 14.19
N THR A 476 -20.01 14.68 15.23
CA THR A 476 -20.78 15.93 15.09
C THR A 476 -19.88 17.17 15.18
N ASN A 477 -20.38 18.32 14.74
CA ASN A 477 -19.56 19.52 14.58
C ASN A 477 -19.80 20.54 15.72
N ASP A 478 -18.75 21.27 16.09
CA ASP A 478 -18.83 22.47 16.94
C ASP A 478 -18.89 23.72 16.05
N THR A 479 -19.95 24.49 16.17
CA THR A 479 -20.14 25.76 15.42
C THR A 479 -19.93 26.99 16.30
N THR A 480 -19.36 26.84 17.50
CA THR A 480 -19.17 27.94 18.47
C THR A 480 -17.74 28.48 18.49
N GLN A 481 -16.75 27.65 18.15
CA GLN A 481 -15.35 28.05 18.10
C GLN A 481 -15.03 28.90 16.86
N LYS A 482 -14.35 30.03 17.08
CA LYS A 482 -13.79 30.83 16.00
C LYS A 482 -12.57 30.11 15.40
N ILE A 483 -12.55 30.00 14.08
CA ILE A 483 -11.39 29.58 13.29
C ILE A 483 -10.62 30.84 12.87
N THR A 484 -9.29 30.83 13.00
CA THR A 484 -8.39 31.91 12.57
C THR A 484 -7.44 31.38 11.50
N TYR A 485 -7.41 32.03 10.33
CA TYR A 485 -6.59 31.63 9.18
C TYR A 485 -5.30 32.45 9.09
N SER A 486 -4.20 31.82 8.65
CA SER A 486 -2.88 32.42 8.56
C SER A 486 -1.97 31.75 7.51
N VAL A 487 -0.91 32.44 7.12
CA VAL A 487 0.21 31.93 6.30
C VAL A 487 1.53 32.42 6.92
N SER A 488 2.67 31.84 6.52
CA SER A 488 3.99 32.29 6.99
C SER A 488 4.27 33.75 6.57
N ASP A 489 5.25 34.40 7.20
CA ASP A 489 5.67 35.75 6.79
C ASP A 489 6.23 35.79 5.34
N GLU A 490 6.83 34.69 4.89
CA GLU A 490 7.37 34.54 3.53
C GLU A 490 6.25 34.37 2.48
N ASP A 491 5.21 33.60 2.83
CA ASP A 491 4.04 33.34 1.97
C ASP A 491 3.17 34.58 1.70
N LYS A 492 3.25 35.63 2.54
CA LYS A 492 2.46 36.87 2.41
C LYS A 492 2.71 37.66 1.13
N ALA A 493 3.82 37.38 0.42
CA ALA A 493 4.05 37.93 -0.91
C ALA A 493 3.20 37.22 -1.99
N TYR A 494 2.83 35.95 -1.77
CA TYR A 494 2.23 35.07 -2.77
C TYR A 494 0.71 34.91 -2.62
N VAL A 495 0.13 35.17 -1.44
CA VAL A 495 -1.33 35.22 -1.27
C VAL A 495 -1.82 36.39 -0.42
N LYS A 496 -3.05 36.80 -0.71
CA LYS A 496 -3.90 37.60 0.19
C LYS A 496 -5.03 36.73 0.73
N LEU A 497 -5.07 36.56 2.05
CA LEU A 497 -6.21 35.95 2.75
C LEU A 497 -7.32 36.99 2.98
N THR A 498 -8.58 36.53 3.04
CA THR A 498 -9.71 37.33 3.51
C THR A 498 -10.65 36.41 4.30
N ASP A 499 -10.75 36.64 5.60
CA ASP A 499 -11.69 35.96 6.52
C ASP A 499 -13.12 36.47 6.25
N ASN A 500 -14.05 35.55 6.01
CA ASN A 500 -15.46 35.89 5.76
C ASN A 500 -16.28 36.01 7.04
N GLY A 501 -15.75 35.58 8.19
CA GLY A 501 -16.40 35.64 9.51
C GLY A 501 -17.43 34.54 9.78
N ASP A 502 -17.63 33.62 8.83
CA ASP A 502 -18.56 32.48 8.91
C ASP A 502 -17.84 31.12 9.08
N GLY A 503 -16.52 31.14 9.29
CA GLY A 503 -15.66 29.97 9.33
C GLY A 503 -14.96 29.66 7.99
N THR A 504 -15.27 30.40 6.91
CA THR A 504 -14.59 30.27 5.61
C THR A 504 -13.58 31.40 5.36
N CYS A 505 -12.59 31.14 4.49
CA CYS A 505 -11.59 32.12 4.09
C CYS A 505 -11.35 32.07 2.57
N LYS A 506 -11.36 33.25 1.93
CA LYS A 506 -10.98 33.43 0.53
C LYS A 506 -9.46 33.60 0.41
N VAL A 507 -8.83 32.90 -0.54
CA VAL A 507 -7.40 33.02 -0.88
C VAL A 507 -7.26 33.60 -2.29
N GLU A 508 -6.59 34.74 -2.41
CA GLU A 508 -6.32 35.42 -3.68
C GLU A 508 -4.83 35.33 -4.03
N GLY A 509 -4.49 34.84 -5.22
CA GLY A 509 -3.10 34.66 -5.66
C GLY A 509 -2.45 35.98 -6.08
N THR A 510 -1.27 36.27 -5.51
CA THR A 510 -0.47 37.48 -5.77
C THR A 510 0.97 37.16 -6.20
N ASN A 511 1.22 35.95 -6.71
CA ASN A 511 2.54 35.54 -7.18
C ASN A 511 2.93 36.27 -8.47
N ASN A 512 4.06 36.98 -8.42
CA ASN A 512 4.65 37.74 -9.52
C ASN A 512 6.01 37.17 -9.99
N ASP A 513 6.51 36.13 -9.32
CA ASP A 513 7.72 35.40 -9.75
C ASP A 513 7.47 34.65 -11.06
N ASP A 514 8.51 34.05 -11.64
CA ASP A 514 8.33 33.19 -12.82
C ASP A 514 7.95 31.74 -12.48
N ALA A 515 8.19 31.29 -11.25
CA ALA A 515 7.87 29.94 -10.79
C ALA A 515 6.61 29.90 -9.91
N ALA A 516 5.85 28.80 -9.98
CA ALA A 516 4.76 28.53 -9.04
C ALA A 516 5.28 28.31 -7.61
N LYS A 517 4.47 28.65 -6.60
CA LYS A 517 4.82 28.56 -5.17
C LYS A 517 3.76 27.75 -4.43
N LYS A 518 4.16 26.76 -3.64
CA LYS A 518 3.24 26.00 -2.78
C LYS A 518 3.12 26.74 -1.44
N VAL A 519 2.04 27.48 -1.27
CA VAL A 519 1.72 28.26 -0.06
C VAL A 519 0.93 27.40 0.92
N ILE A 520 1.26 27.46 2.21
CA ILE A 520 0.57 26.68 3.26
C ILE A 520 -0.33 27.59 4.09
N ILE A 521 -1.64 27.46 3.90
CA ILE A 521 -2.63 28.12 4.73
C ILE A 521 -2.84 27.25 5.97
N ASN A 522 -2.61 27.83 7.14
CA ASN A 522 -2.83 27.22 8.44
C ASN A 522 -4.08 27.81 9.07
N ALA A 523 -4.81 27.00 9.83
CA ALA A 523 -5.98 27.42 10.60
C ALA A 523 -5.88 26.92 12.04
N SER A 524 -6.37 27.70 12.99
CA SER A 524 -6.41 27.30 14.40
C SER A 524 -7.63 27.85 15.15
N THR A 525 -7.92 27.27 16.31
CA THR A 525 -8.94 27.74 17.26
C THR A 525 -8.31 28.21 18.58
N GLU A 526 -9.06 28.97 19.37
CA GLU A 526 -8.62 29.43 20.71
C GLU A 526 -8.41 28.28 21.72
N SER A 527 -9.00 27.09 21.49
CA SER A 527 -8.76 25.90 22.32
C SER A 527 -7.44 25.20 22.03
N GLY A 528 -6.80 25.49 20.89
CA GLY A 528 -5.56 24.88 20.47
C GLY A 528 -5.68 23.76 19.43
N LEU A 529 -6.82 23.64 18.75
CA LEU A 529 -6.95 22.81 17.55
C LEU A 529 -6.27 23.50 16.37
N GLU A 530 -5.63 22.71 15.50
CA GLU A 530 -4.85 23.20 14.36
C GLU A 530 -5.14 22.35 13.11
N ALA A 531 -5.07 22.98 11.93
CA ALA A 531 -5.25 22.37 10.61
C ALA A 531 -4.44 23.13 9.56
N ALA A 532 -4.22 22.52 8.39
CA ALA A 532 -3.53 23.18 7.28
C ALA A 532 -4.00 22.66 5.90
N VAL A 533 -3.77 23.46 4.86
CA VAL A 533 -3.93 23.06 3.46
C VAL A 533 -2.86 23.75 2.60
N GLY A 534 -2.29 23.02 1.65
CA GLY A 534 -1.34 23.58 0.68
C GLY A 534 -2.03 23.91 -0.64
N ILE A 535 -1.81 25.12 -1.15
CA ILE A 535 -2.31 25.57 -2.46
C ILE A 535 -1.12 25.98 -3.34
N THR A 536 -1.10 25.50 -4.59
CA THR A 536 -0.09 25.89 -5.58
C THR A 536 -0.51 27.20 -6.26
N VAL A 537 0.16 28.30 -5.91
CA VAL A 537 -0.06 29.62 -6.48
C VAL A 537 0.82 29.80 -7.71
N LYS A 538 0.22 29.71 -8.88
CA LYS A 538 0.88 29.99 -10.17
C LYS A 538 0.94 31.51 -10.39
N PRO A 539 2.02 32.03 -10.99
CA PRO A 539 2.01 33.39 -11.51
C PRO A 539 1.06 33.49 -12.71
N SER A 540 0.73 34.70 -13.15
CA SER A 540 -0.08 34.88 -14.36
C SER A 540 0.60 34.27 -15.58
N LYS A 541 -0.17 33.53 -16.38
CA LYS A 541 0.29 32.89 -17.61
C LYS A 541 0.73 33.91 -18.65
N LEU A 542 1.73 33.53 -19.43
CA LEU A 542 2.16 34.23 -20.64
C LEU A 542 1.81 33.38 -21.86
N ASP A 543 1.76 34.02 -23.03
CA ASP A 543 1.69 33.30 -24.31
C ASP A 543 2.92 32.40 -24.50
N ALA A 544 2.77 31.35 -25.31
CA ALA A 544 3.88 30.48 -25.66
C ALA A 544 4.97 31.25 -26.42
N PRO A 545 6.27 31.00 -26.14
CA PRO A 545 7.35 31.78 -26.72
C PRO A 545 7.43 31.58 -28.24
N GLU A 546 7.57 32.68 -28.98
CA GLU A 546 7.61 32.69 -30.44
C GLU A 546 8.94 32.15 -30.98
N TYR A 547 8.91 31.52 -32.16
CA TYR A 547 10.11 31.02 -32.84
C TYR A 547 10.87 32.16 -33.54
N ILE A 548 12.05 32.48 -33.02
CA ILE A 548 13.06 33.31 -33.70
C ILE A 548 13.68 32.52 -34.86
N LYS A 549 13.88 31.21 -34.66
CA LYS A 549 14.27 30.24 -35.70
C LYS A 549 13.40 28.99 -35.56
N THR A 550 12.77 28.56 -36.65
CA THR A 550 11.98 27.32 -36.70
C THR A 550 12.86 26.06 -36.61
N PRO A 551 12.34 24.93 -36.09
CA PRO A 551 13.08 23.67 -35.98
C PRO A 551 13.65 23.13 -37.29
N VAL A 552 14.94 22.81 -37.26
CA VAL A 552 15.66 22.07 -38.32
C VAL A 552 16.46 20.95 -37.68
N ILE A 553 16.38 19.73 -38.21
CA ILE A 553 17.24 18.63 -37.78
C ILE A 553 18.60 18.70 -38.48
N THR A 554 19.66 18.55 -37.72
CA THR A 554 21.05 18.38 -38.19
C THR A 554 21.57 17.00 -37.76
N ASN A 555 22.57 16.50 -38.49
CA ASN A 555 23.25 15.23 -38.21
C ASN A 555 24.74 15.54 -37.94
N ASP A 556 25.30 15.01 -36.85
CA ASP A 556 26.69 15.25 -36.44
C ASP A 556 27.73 14.30 -37.08
N GLY A 557 27.27 13.26 -37.78
CA GLY A 557 28.10 12.18 -38.33
C GLY A 557 28.66 11.21 -37.28
N GLN A 558 28.40 11.47 -35.99
CA GLN A 558 28.82 10.69 -34.81
C GLN A 558 27.71 9.78 -34.28
N GLY A 559 26.60 9.64 -35.03
CA GLY A 559 25.50 8.75 -34.69
C GLY A 559 24.36 9.42 -33.93
N SER A 560 24.28 10.75 -33.93
CA SER A 560 23.12 11.47 -33.36
C SER A 560 22.57 12.53 -34.31
N LEU A 561 21.27 12.74 -34.20
CA LEU A 561 20.56 13.88 -34.78
C LEU A 561 20.33 14.94 -33.69
N LYS A 562 20.45 16.22 -34.03
CA LYS A 562 20.10 17.33 -33.14
C LYS A 562 19.00 18.17 -33.79
N VAL A 563 17.93 18.49 -33.06
CA VAL A 563 16.97 19.51 -33.50
C VAL A 563 17.45 20.89 -33.03
N ASP A 564 17.48 21.85 -33.94
CA ASP A 564 18.07 23.17 -33.72
C ASP A 564 17.07 24.28 -34.08
N TYR A 565 16.62 25.02 -33.08
CA TYR A 565 15.67 26.13 -33.14
C TYR A 565 16.07 27.23 -32.14
N SER A 566 15.38 28.37 -32.14
CA SER A 566 15.50 29.36 -31.06
C SER A 566 14.18 30.08 -30.83
N LEU A 567 13.94 30.46 -29.57
CA LEU A 567 12.70 31.02 -29.05
C LEU A 567 12.93 32.39 -28.43
N ASP A 568 11.93 33.29 -28.46
CA ASP A 568 11.94 34.49 -27.62
C ASP A 568 11.48 34.13 -26.20
N LEU A 569 12.45 33.85 -25.34
CA LEU A 569 12.26 33.47 -23.94
C LEU A 569 12.48 34.65 -22.97
N GLY A 570 12.96 35.79 -23.46
CA GLY A 570 13.49 36.88 -22.63
C GLY A 570 14.64 36.41 -21.73
N SER A 571 14.36 36.20 -20.44
CA SER A 571 15.31 35.71 -19.43
C SER A 571 14.99 34.30 -18.91
N ARG A 572 14.10 33.57 -19.57
CA ARG A 572 13.62 32.23 -19.15
C ARG A 572 14.38 31.12 -19.85
N GLU A 573 14.33 29.94 -19.25
CA GLU A 573 14.84 28.71 -19.86
C GLU A 573 13.83 28.13 -20.85
N ASP A 574 14.34 27.37 -21.82
CA ASP A 574 13.52 26.60 -22.76
C ASP A 574 13.03 25.33 -22.08
N MET A 575 11.70 25.15 -22.05
CA MET A 575 11.01 24.02 -21.42
C MET A 575 10.13 23.27 -22.44
N SER A 576 10.45 23.40 -23.73
CA SER A 576 9.70 22.83 -24.84
C SER A 576 9.60 21.31 -24.80
N ALA A 577 8.43 20.78 -25.14
CA ALA A 577 8.28 19.36 -25.39
C ALA A 577 8.81 19.03 -26.79
N ILE A 578 9.84 18.19 -26.84
CA ILE A 578 10.38 17.59 -28.05
C ILE A 578 9.91 16.14 -28.09
N SER A 579 9.37 15.72 -29.23
CA SER A 579 8.97 14.33 -29.48
C SER A 579 9.59 13.85 -30.78
N TRP A 580 10.36 12.77 -30.70
CA TRP A 580 11.04 12.16 -31.84
C TRP A 580 10.25 10.97 -32.37
N TYR A 581 10.12 10.89 -33.69
CA TYR A 581 9.38 9.83 -34.38
C TYR A 581 10.19 9.22 -35.53
N ARG A 582 10.01 7.93 -35.77
CA ARG A 582 10.35 7.28 -37.05
C ARG A 582 9.18 7.38 -38.02
N CYS A 583 9.46 7.74 -39.26
CA CYS A 583 8.50 7.99 -40.33
C CYS A 583 8.90 7.20 -41.59
N THR A 584 7.92 6.86 -42.44
CA THR A 584 8.15 6.05 -43.65
C THR A 584 8.63 6.85 -44.86
N ASP A 585 8.55 8.18 -44.81
CA ASP A 585 8.87 9.09 -45.92
C ASP A 585 9.36 10.46 -45.40
N ALA A 586 9.84 11.31 -46.31
CA ALA A 586 10.37 12.64 -46.01
C ALA A 586 9.29 13.63 -45.57
N GLU A 587 8.04 13.37 -45.95
CA GLU A 587 6.85 14.12 -45.57
C GLU A 587 6.44 13.85 -44.11
N GLY A 588 6.91 12.75 -43.50
CA GLY A 588 6.72 12.42 -42.10
C GLY A 588 5.52 11.51 -41.79
N SER A 589 5.04 10.75 -42.79
CA SER A 589 3.90 9.85 -42.65
C SER A 589 4.16 8.65 -41.74
N ASN A 590 3.07 8.01 -41.29
CA ASN A 590 3.05 6.76 -40.52
C ASN A 590 3.93 6.79 -39.25
N LYS A 591 4.02 7.98 -38.63
CA LYS A 591 4.97 8.27 -37.56
C LYS A 591 4.74 7.41 -36.30
N VAL A 592 5.81 6.80 -35.80
CA VAL A 592 5.84 6.05 -34.53
C VAL A 592 6.77 6.76 -33.55
N LEU A 593 6.29 7.03 -32.34
CA LEU A 593 7.01 7.75 -31.29
C LEU A 593 8.18 6.90 -30.74
N VAL A 594 9.37 7.47 -30.64
CA VAL A 594 10.60 6.75 -30.23
C VAL A 594 11.42 7.42 -29.13
N ALA A 595 11.28 8.73 -28.90
CA ALA A 595 11.81 9.42 -27.71
C ALA A 595 11.01 10.69 -27.36
N VAL A 596 11.03 11.12 -26.10
CA VAL A 596 10.29 12.29 -25.57
C VAL A 596 11.06 13.06 -24.49
N THR A 597 10.88 14.38 -24.47
CA THR A 597 11.18 15.26 -23.31
C THR A 597 10.57 14.69 -22.01
N ARG A 598 11.34 14.73 -20.92
CA ARG A 598 10.85 14.55 -19.54
C ARG A 598 11.25 15.75 -18.67
N ASN A 599 10.56 15.92 -17.55
CA ASN A 599 10.90 16.91 -16.50
C ASN A 599 11.16 18.32 -17.04
N ASP A 600 10.39 18.74 -18.06
CA ASP A 600 10.55 20.01 -18.78
C ASP A 600 11.97 20.33 -19.29
N SER A 601 12.79 19.29 -19.49
CA SER A 601 14.15 19.37 -20.03
C SER A 601 14.14 18.93 -21.50
N PRO A 602 14.30 19.84 -22.48
CA PRO A 602 14.04 19.50 -23.89
C PRO A 602 15.01 18.45 -24.46
N GLU A 603 14.46 17.39 -25.06
CA GLU A 603 15.23 16.31 -25.68
C GLU A 603 15.82 16.74 -27.04
N TYR A 604 16.82 17.63 -27.02
CA TYR A 604 17.40 18.25 -28.23
C TYR A 604 18.11 17.26 -29.17
N THR A 605 18.47 16.07 -28.69
CA THR A 605 19.34 15.12 -29.39
C THR A 605 18.68 13.74 -29.42
N TYR A 606 18.71 13.08 -30.58
CA TYR A 606 18.25 11.71 -30.76
C TYR A 606 19.40 10.81 -31.25
N LYS A 607 19.73 9.80 -30.45
CA LYS A 607 20.79 8.82 -30.75
C LYS A 607 20.27 7.76 -31.72
N LEU A 608 20.94 7.61 -32.87
CA LEU A 608 20.55 6.67 -33.92
C LEU A 608 20.93 5.23 -33.54
N THR A 609 20.02 4.30 -33.84
CA THR A 609 20.14 2.86 -33.61
C THR A 609 20.02 2.07 -34.92
N ALA A 610 20.32 0.76 -34.90
CA ALA A 610 20.07 -0.11 -36.05
C ALA A 610 18.60 -0.10 -36.51
N GLY A 611 17.65 0.06 -35.58
CA GLY A 611 16.21 0.16 -35.87
C GLY A 611 15.77 1.46 -36.55
N ASP A 612 16.67 2.44 -36.72
CA ASP A 612 16.40 3.66 -37.48
C ASP A 612 16.73 3.53 -38.98
N VAL A 613 17.52 2.54 -39.36
CA VAL A 613 17.98 2.37 -40.75
C VAL A 613 16.79 2.19 -41.70
N GLY A 614 16.75 3.01 -42.76
CA GLY A 614 15.66 3.05 -43.73
C GLY A 614 14.47 3.95 -43.34
N TYR A 615 14.38 4.41 -42.09
CA TYR A 615 13.37 5.37 -41.65
C TYR A 615 13.84 6.82 -41.81
N TYR A 616 12.89 7.74 -41.98
CA TYR A 616 13.09 9.17 -41.82
C TYR A 616 12.80 9.56 -40.36
N ILE A 617 13.54 10.51 -39.80
CA ILE A 617 13.35 10.95 -38.42
C ILE A 617 12.66 12.32 -38.37
N MET A 618 11.55 12.41 -37.64
CA MET A 618 10.81 13.65 -37.37
C MET A 618 11.05 14.09 -35.92
N ALA A 619 11.24 15.39 -35.72
CA ALA A 619 11.08 16.06 -34.42
C ALA A 619 9.83 16.95 -34.46
N LYS A 620 8.93 16.76 -33.49
CA LYS A 620 7.86 17.72 -33.15
C LYS A 620 8.37 18.57 -31.97
N VAL A 621 8.37 19.89 -32.12
CA VAL A 621 8.69 20.83 -31.03
C VAL A 621 7.45 21.65 -30.67
N GLU A 622 7.08 21.65 -29.40
CA GLU A 622 5.99 22.43 -28.83
C GLU A 622 6.59 23.46 -27.87
N SER A 623 6.64 24.73 -28.30
CA SER A 623 7.43 25.76 -27.60
C SER A 623 6.86 26.09 -26.22
N LYS A 624 7.73 26.15 -25.19
CA LYS A 624 7.29 26.43 -23.81
C LYS A 624 8.37 27.13 -23.00
N ASN A 625 7.94 27.98 -22.07
CA ASN A 625 8.73 28.45 -20.93
C ASN A 625 7.94 28.21 -19.62
N ILE A 626 8.56 28.45 -18.47
CA ILE A 626 7.98 28.19 -17.13
C ILE A 626 6.61 28.85 -16.85
N ARG A 627 6.21 29.88 -17.62
CA ARG A 627 4.91 30.59 -17.49
C ARG A 627 3.91 30.35 -18.61
N SER A 628 4.26 29.60 -19.64
CA SER A 628 3.36 29.32 -20.76
C SER A 628 2.77 27.92 -20.69
N ASP A 629 1.61 27.75 -21.32
CA ASP A 629 1.24 26.43 -21.83
C ASP A 629 2.12 26.08 -23.05
N TYR A 630 1.96 24.88 -23.61
CA TYR A 630 2.63 24.49 -24.84
C TYR A 630 2.10 25.27 -26.04
N GLY A 631 3.01 25.82 -26.84
CA GLY A 631 2.71 26.49 -28.11
C GLY A 631 2.30 25.54 -29.22
N THR A 632 1.88 26.09 -30.35
CA THR A 632 1.50 25.32 -31.55
C THR A 632 2.66 24.41 -31.99
N PRO A 633 2.45 23.10 -32.22
CA PRO A 633 3.51 22.18 -32.59
C PRO A 633 4.11 22.53 -33.95
N VAL A 634 5.44 22.59 -34.03
CA VAL A 634 6.17 22.71 -35.30
C VAL A 634 6.93 21.40 -35.55
N ASN A 635 6.59 20.73 -36.66
CA ASN A 635 7.28 19.51 -37.09
C ASN A 635 8.44 19.86 -38.01
N THR A 636 9.51 19.07 -37.94
CA THR A 636 10.62 19.09 -38.88
C THR A 636 11.08 17.65 -39.11
N VAL A 637 11.47 17.32 -40.34
CA VAL A 637 11.87 15.96 -40.75
C VAL A 637 13.28 16.03 -41.33
N TYR A 638 14.14 15.08 -40.95
CA TYR A 638 15.46 14.95 -41.56
C TYR A 638 15.29 14.56 -43.04
N ASP A 639 15.99 15.24 -43.95
CA ASP A 639 15.71 15.20 -45.39
C ASP A 639 16.10 13.89 -46.10
N LYS A 640 16.58 12.90 -45.34
CA LYS A 640 17.09 11.61 -45.82
C LYS A 640 16.65 10.49 -44.87
N ALA A 641 16.41 9.30 -45.42
CA ALA A 641 16.34 8.09 -44.62
C ALA A 641 17.72 7.80 -44.00
N ILE A 642 17.75 7.27 -42.78
CA ILE A 642 18.99 6.94 -42.09
C ILE A 642 19.68 5.75 -42.77
N GLY A 643 20.95 5.91 -43.14
CA GLY A 643 21.76 4.83 -43.68
C GLY A 643 22.52 4.08 -42.58
N VAL A 644 22.95 2.85 -42.86
CA VAL A 644 23.81 2.04 -41.96
C VAL A 644 25.05 2.84 -41.53
N LYS A 645 25.66 3.58 -42.48
CA LYS A 645 26.82 4.45 -42.25
C LYS A 645 26.57 5.64 -41.30
N ASP A 646 25.32 5.93 -40.95
CA ASP A 646 24.96 7.03 -40.05
C ASP A 646 24.76 6.55 -38.61
N VAL A 647 24.64 5.23 -38.37
CA VAL A 647 24.55 4.61 -37.05
C VAL A 647 25.94 4.42 -36.43
N ARG A 648 26.09 4.67 -35.13
CA ARG A 648 27.31 4.38 -34.34
C ARG A 648 27.07 3.53 -33.10
N SER A 649 25.81 3.35 -32.68
CA SER A 649 25.50 2.41 -31.61
C SER A 649 25.76 0.97 -32.08
N LYS A 650 26.56 0.24 -31.32
CA LYS A 650 26.36 -1.20 -31.17
C LYS A 650 25.49 -1.43 -29.94
N ASN A 651 24.75 -2.55 -29.92
CA ASN A 651 23.89 -2.99 -28.85
C ASN A 651 22.72 -2.03 -28.55
N LEU A 652 21.86 -2.43 -27.62
CA LEU A 652 20.73 -1.64 -27.14
C LEU A 652 21.01 -1.26 -25.69
N SER A 653 20.85 0.02 -25.37
CA SER A 653 21.07 0.55 -24.03
C SER A 653 20.10 1.70 -23.80
N THR A 654 19.38 1.67 -22.68
CA THR A 654 18.44 2.71 -22.28
C THR A 654 18.39 2.84 -20.76
N ASP A 655 18.37 4.07 -20.28
CA ASP A 655 18.07 4.46 -18.89
C ASP A 655 16.57 4.80 -18.69
N PHE A 656 15.77 4.50 -19.71
CA PHE A 656 14.37 4.88 -19.89
C PHE A 656 14.06 6.39 -19.80
N SER A 657 15.05 7.26 -19.69
CA SER A 657 14.86 8.69 -19.36
C SER A 657 14.11 9.49 -20.41
N ASN A 658 14.19 9.07 -21.67
CA ASN A 658 13.45 9.62 -22.81
C ASN A 658 12.42 8.64 -23.40
N PHE A 659 12.17 7.50 -22.74
CA PHE A 659 11.42 6.37 -23.31
C PHE A 659 9.92 6.68 -23.46
N PRO A 660 9.29 6.38 -24.61
CA PRO A 660 7.83 6.51 -24.78
C PRO A 660 7.05 5.53 -23.90
N ASN A 661 6.36 6.04 -22.88
CA ASN A 661 5.52 5.24 -21.96
C ASN A 661 4.07 5.05 -22.44
N ILE A 662 3.74 5.60 -23.61
CA ILE A 662 2.42 5.54 -24.24
C ILE A 662 2.27 4.21 -24.98
N LYS A 663 1.06 3.65 -24.95
CA LYS A 663 0.70 2.37 -25.57
C LYS A 663 1.09 2.29 -27.05
N GLN A 664 1.87 1.26 -27.37
CA GLN A 664 2.22 0.83 -28.72
C GLN A 664 2.05 -0.69 -28.72
N SER A 665 1.05 -1.22 -29.40
CA SER A 665 0.73 -2.66 -29.41
C SER A 665 1.05 -3.36 -30.73
N GLU A 666 1.81 -2.71 -31.62
CA GLU A 666 2.06 -3.20 -32.99
C GLU A 666 3.52 -3.65 -33.13
N ILE A 667 3.73 -4.96 -33.05
CA ILE A 667 5.05 -5.61 -33.10
C ILE A 667 5.73 -5.31 -34.45
N LYS A 668 6.90 -4.66 -34.41
CA LYS A 668 7.66 -4.21 -35.57
C LYS A 668 9.16 -4.41 -35.38
N ALA A 669 9.84 -4.91 -36.39
CA ALA A 669 11.29 -5.08 -36.38
C ALA A 669 12.01 -3.73 -36.16
N GLY A 670 12.89 -3.68 -35.16
CA GLY A 670 13.62 -2.49 -34.71
C GLY A 670 12.91 -1.64 -33.65
N PHE A 671 11.68 -1.99 -33.24
CA PHE A 671 10.84 -1.18 -32.33
C PHE A 671 10.55 -1.84 -30.98
N TRP A 672 10.16 -0.98 -30.04
CA TRP A 672 9.50 -1.35 -28.79
C TRP A 672 7.99 -1.48 -28.99
N THR A 673 7.45 -2.62 -28.54
CA THR A 673 6.04 -2.77 -28.16
C THR A 673 5.94 -2.43 -26.67
N VAL A 674 4.97 -1.58 -26.33
CA VAL A 674 4.74 -1.00 -25.00
C VAL A 674 3.25 -1.18 -24.69
N ASP A 675 2.90 -2.22 -23.95
CA ASP A 675 1.49 -2.59 -23.74
C ASP A 675 1.27 -3.21 -22.35
N TYR A 676 0.13 -3.87 -22.18
CA TYR A 676 -0.17 -4.71 -21.03
C TYR A 676 -0.83 -6.00 -21.52
N ASN A 677 -0.66 -7.06 -20.76
CA ASN A 677 -1.14 -8.39 -21.08
C ASN A 677 -1.52 -9.12 -19.78
N ARG A 678 -2.50 -10.04 -19.84
CA ARG A 678 -2.80 -10.96 -18.74
C ARG A 678 -2.31 -12.37 -19.12
N PRO A 679 -1.18 -12.85 -18.57
CA PRO A 679 -0.70 -14.20 -18.82
C PRO A 679 -1.68 -15.27 -18.29
N ALA A 680 -1.79 -16.40 -18.98
CA ALA A 680 -2.85 -17.39 -18.74
C ALA A 680 -2.73 -18.11 -17.38
N ASP A 681 -1.51 -18.29 -16.86
CA ASP A 681 -1.25 -18.80 -15.51
C ASP A 681 -1.84 -17.89 -14.41
N THR A 682 -1.99 -16.59 -14.68
CA THR A 682 -2.64 -15.63 -13.79
C THR A 682 -4.17 -15.68 -13.80
N GLU A 683 -4.83 -16.48 -14.66
CA GLU A 683 -6.30 -16.57 -14.70
C GLU A 683 -6.91 -16.97 -13.35
N SER A 684 -6.18 -17.80 -12.60
CA SER A 684 -6.52 -18.27 -11.25
C SER A 684 -6.55 -17.18 -10.17
N PHE A 685 -5.97 -16.00 -10.40
CA PHE A 685 -5.85 -14.96 -9.38
C PHE A 685 -7.22 -14.33 -9.10
N GLY A 686 -7.69 -14.44 -7.85
CA GLY A 686 -9.04 -14.04 -7.42
C GLY A 686 -9.39 -12.55 -7.57
N SER A 687 -8.41 -11.70 -7.87
CA SER A 687 -8.61 -10.30 -8.27
C SER A 687 -7.49 -9.82 -9.21
N TRP A 688 -7.78 -9.82 -10.52
CA TRP A 688 -6.98 -9.07 -11.50
C TRP A 688 -7.51 -7.63 -11.59
N GLN A 689 -6.61 -6.66 -11.47
CA GLN A 689 -6.91 -5.22 -11.45
C GLN A 689 -6.43 -4.48 -12.71
N GLY A 690 -5.79 -5.19 -13.66
CA GLY A 690 -5.28 -4.59 -14.88
C GLY A 690 -6.40 -4.16 -15.80
N ALA A 691 -6.46 -2.86 -16.09
CA ALA A 691 -7.42 -2.23 -16.99
C ALA A 691 -6.75 -1.77 -18.29
N ASP A 692 -7.55 -1.56 -19.34
CA ASP A 692 -7.08 -0.92 -20.57
C ASP A 692 -6.70 0.54 -20.30
N THR A 693 -5.54 0.95 -20.81
CA THR A 693 -4.91 2.24 -20.58
C THR A 693 -3.99 2.58 -21.73
N GLU A 694 -3.98 3.86 -22.13
CA GLU A 694 -3.00 4.39 -23.08
C GLU A 694 -1.63 4.69 -22.41
N GLU A 695 -1.56 4.60 -21.08
CA GLU A 695 -0.33 4.66 -20.28
C GLU A 695 -0.15 3.34 -19.48
N PRO A 696 0.26 2.24 -20.14
CA PRO A 696 0.56 0.98 -19.45
C PRO A 696 1.85 1.06 -18.64
N TRP A 697 2.73 2.04 -18.90
CA TRP A 697 3.92 2.33 -18.11
C TRP A 697 3.94 3.80 -17.71
N LYS A 698 4.69 4.13 -16.66
CA LYS A 698 4.92 5.49 -16.15
C LYS A 698 6.41 5.72 -15.98
N TYR A 699 6.83 6.98 -16.05
CA TYR A 699 8.21 7.38 -15.78
C TYR A 699 8.22 8.44 -14.67
N GLY A 700 9.09 8.28 -13.68
CA GLY A 700 9.22 9.20 -12.55
C GLY A 700 9.65 8.49 -11.27
N THR A 701 9.41 9.12 -10.12
CA THR A 701 9.59 8.52 -8.79
C THR A 701 8.43 7.56 -8.47
N THR A 702 8.71 6.49 -7.72
CA THR A 702 7.73 5.54 -7.14
C THR A 702 8.37 4.83 -5.93
N GLY A 703 7.65 3.92 -5.26
CA GLY A 703 8.19 2.96 -4.30
C GLY A 703 8.66 3.46 -2.93
N ASN A 704 8.82 2.53 -1.98
CA ASN A 704 9.60 2.77 -0.74
C ASN A 704 11.07 2.38 -0.91
N GLY A 705 11.33 1.34 -1.70
CA GLY A 705 12.66 0.86 -2.06
C GLY A 705 13.21 1.41 -3.37
N CYS A 706 12.54 2.34 -4.05
CA CYS A 706 13.04 2.92 -5.30
C CYS A 706 13.72 4.27 -5.08
N VAL A 707 14.84 4.50 -5.78
CA VAL A 707 15.73 5.64 -5.60
C VAL A 707 15.90 6.40 -6.91
N GLY A 708 15.52 7.67 -6.93
CA GLY A 708 15.55 8.48 -8.15
C GLY A 708 14.30 8.28 -9.01
N ALA A 709 14.46 8.30 -10.33
CA ALA A 709 13.36 8.17 -11.28
C ALA A 709 13.73 7.17 -12.37
N GLY A 710 12.74 6.38 -12.79
CA GLY A 710 12.86 5.33 -13.80
C GLY A 710 11.49 4.93 -14.34
N LEU A 711 11.43 3.87 -15.17
CA LEU A 711 10.18 3.37 -15.74
C LEU A 711 9.51 2.35 -14.80
N TYR A 712 8.22 2.45 -14.51
CA TYR A 712 7.49 1.50 -13.66
C TYR A 712 6.09 1.23 -14.19
N GLU A 713 5.42 0.18 -13.69
CA GLU A 713 4.13 -0.23 -14.25
C GLU A 713 3.01 0.81 -14.00
N GLY A 714 2.22 1.08 -15.04
CA GLY A 714 1.03 1.95 -14.96
C GLY A 714 -0.25 1.20 -14.61
N THR A 715 -0.28 -0.12 -14.85
CA THR A 715 -1.43 -1.04 -14.68
C THR A 715 -0.91 -2.43 -14.28
N GLN A 716 -1.77 -3.34 -13.82
CA GLN A 716 -1.36 -4.74 -13.64
C GLN A 716 -1.27 -5.43 -15.00
N GLY A 717 -0.19 -6.17 -15.24
CA GLY A 717 0.05 -6.85 -16.52
C GLY A 717 0.95 -6.09 -17.49
N SER A 718 1.50 -4.94 -17.10
CA SER A 718 2.38 -4.12 -17.94
C SER A 718 3.54 -4.92 -18.54
N ARG A 719 3.77 -4.68 -19.83
CA ARG A 719 4.76 -5.39 -20.65
C ARG A 719 5.50 -4.42 -21.58
N ILE A 720 6.80 -4.64 -21.73
CA ILE A 720 7.58 -4.07 -22.84
C ILE A 720 8.29 -5.20 -23.58
N MET A 721 8.38 -5.09 -24.90
CA MET A 721 9.06 -6.07 -25.75
C MET A 721 9.87 -5.32 -26.81
N TYR A 722 11.17 -5.59 -26.92
CA TYR A 722 11.97 -5.12 -28.04
C TYR A 722 12.03 -6.19 -29.11
N THR A 723 11.56 -5.86 -30.31
CA THR A 723 11.76 -6.68 -31.49
C THR A 723 12.98 -6.11 -32.24
N PRO A 724 14.08 -6.86 -32.44
CA PRO A 724 15.24 -6.36 -33.15
C PRO A 724 14.94 -6.13 -34.62
N VAL A 725 15.88 -5.58 -35.38
CA VAL A 725 15.76 -5.59 -36.85
C VAL A 725 15.70 -7.03 -37.39
N GLU A 726 15.20 -7.22 -38.62
CA GLU A 726 15.16 -8.54 -39.23
C GLU A 726 16.59 -9.11 -39.35
N GLY A 727 16.80 -10.34 -38.87
CA GLY A 727 18.13 -10.95 -38.79
C GLY A 727 18.12 -12.33 -38.14
N THR A 728 19.32 -12.92 -38.03
CA THR A 728 19.57 -14.16 -37.26
C THR A 728 20.57 -13.84 -36.18
N TYR A 729 20.23 -14.19 -34.93
CA TYR A 729 21.00 -13.80 -33.76
C TYR A 729 21.58 -15.02 -33.06
N GLY A 730 22.88 -14.95 -32.75
CA GLY A 730 23.63 -15.99 -32.03
C GLY A 730 23.49 -15.82 -30.52
N ASP A 731 24.64 -15.86 -29.84
CA ASP A 731 24.74 -15.64 -28.40
C ASP A 731 24.33 -14.22 -28.01
N MET A 732 23.81 -14.06 -26.79
CA MET A 732 23.29 -12.78 -26.29
C MET A 732 23.50 -12.63 -24.79
N SER A 733 23.53 -11.37 -24.33
CA SER A 733 23.36 -11.04 -22.91
C SER A 733 22.36 -9.90 -22.72
N LEU A 734 21.79 -9.85 -21.52
CA LEU A 734 20.93 -8.77 -21.02
C LEU A 734 21.37 -8.45 -19.59
N GLU A 735 21.44 -7.17 -19.26
CA GLU A 735 21.66 -6.66 -17.91
C GLU A 735 20.56 -5.62 -17.63
N LEU A 736 19.83 -5.81 -16.53
CA LEU A 736 18.71 -4.96 -16.13
C LEU A 736 18.87 -4.57 -14.66
N VAL A 737 18.93 -3.26 -14.38
CA VAL A 737 18.96 -2.72 -13.02
C VAL A 737 17.55 -2.31 -12.60
N VAL A 738 17.07 -2.81 -11.47
CA VAL A 738 15.72 -2.55 -10.94
C VAL A 738 15.71 -2.20 -9.45
N ASP A 739 14.74 -1.39 -9.05
CA ASP A 739 14.33 -1.21 -7.67
C ASP A 739 12.89 -1.74 -7.46
N PRO A 740 12.70 -2.81 -6.68
CA PRO A 740 11.37 -3.15 -6.19
C PRO A 740 10.90 -2.17 -5.10
N ALA A 741 9.63 -1.79 -5.15
CA ALA A 741 9.04 -0.82 -4.22
C ALA A 741 9.06 -1.26 -2.74
N LYS A 742 9.28 -2.55 -2.46
CA LYS A 742 9.23 -3.13 -1.11
C LYS A 742 10.61 -3.48 -0.58
N THR A 743 10.98 -2.83 0.52
CA THR A 743 12.32 -2.91 1.15
C THR A 743 12.61 -4.23 1.85
N ALA A 744 11.60 -5.04 2.20
CA ALA A 744 11.79 -6.31 2.90
C ALA A 744 12.00 -7.52 1.95
N GLY A 745 12.38 -7.29 0.69
CA GLY A 745 12.78 -8.34 -0.26
C GLY A 745 11.65 -9.21 -0.83
N GLN A 746 10.39 -8.92 -0.53
CA GLN A 746 9.23 -9.73 -0.97
C GLN A 746 8.63 -9.30 -2.32
N GLY A 747 9.12 -8.20 -2.91
CA GLY A 747 8.75 -7.69 -4.24
C GLY A 747 7.29 -7.24 -4.38
N PHE A 748 6.36 -8.19 -4.45
CA PHE A 748 5.04 -8.04 -5.06
C PHE A 748 3.88 -7.90 -4.05
N GLY A 749 2.71 -7.52 -4.53
CA GLY A 749 1.48 -7.32 -3.76
C GLY A 749 0.99 -8.58 -3.03
N SER A 750 0.91 -9.69 -3.76
CA SER A 750 0.36 -10.98 -3.30
C SER A 750 1.21 -12.16 -3.79
N ALA A 751 1.03 -13.34 -3.19
CA ALA A 751 1.59 -14.57 -3.73
C ALA A 751 1.01 -14.90 -5.12
N GLY A 752 1.83 -15.50 -5.98
CA GLY A 752 1.55 -15.75 -7.40
C GLY A 752 1.98 -14.62 -8.33
N GLN A 753 2.09 -13.38 -7.84
CA GLN A 753 2.54 -12.25 -8.66
C GLN A 753 4.05 -12.31 -8.93
N TYR A 754 4.46 -11.91 -10.14
CA TYR A 754 5.82 -12.06 -10.63
C TYR A 754 6.26 -10.96 -11.62
N MET A 755 7.56 -10.92 -11.90
CA MET A 755 8.15 -10.28 -13.06
C MET A 755 8.98 -11.31 -13.82
N ASP A 756 8.73 -11.45 -15.13
CA ASP A 756 9.53 -12.26 -16.04
C ASP A 756 10.43 -11.34 -16.88
N VAL A 757 11.73 -11.65 -16.94
CA VAL A 757 12.73 -10.98 -17.77
C VAL A 757 13.21 -11.97 -18.83
N LEU A 758 13.02 -11.64 -20.11
CA LEU A 758 13.07 -12.59 -21.21
C LEU A 758 14.17 -12.25 -22.22
N LEU A 759 14.89 -13.28 -22.69
CA LEU A 759 16.04 -13.23 -23.58
C LEU A 759 15.94 -14.35 -24.63
N LYS A 760 16.52 -14.15 -25.82
CA LYS A 760 16.35 -15.08 -26.97
C LYS A 760 14.86 -15.32 -27.26
N PHE A 761 14.11 -14.24 -27.38
CA PHE A 761 12.65 -14.25 -27.47
C PHE A 761 12.15 -13.86 -28.86
N ASP A 762 11.16 -14.58 -29.39
CA ASP A 762 10.31 -14.13 -30.48
C ASP A 762 9.06 -13.45 -29.90
N THR A 763 8.98 -12.14 -30.12
CA THR A 763 7.88 -11.28 -29.69
C THR A 763 6.57 -11.59 -30.41
N SER A 764 6.61 -12.21 -31.60
CA SER A 764 5.43 -12.46 -32.44
C SER A 764 4.67 -13.72 -32.02
N THR A 765 5.38 -14.80 -31.68
CA THR A 765 4.75 -16.02 -31.14
C THR A 765 4.71 -16.03 -29.61
N LEU A 766 5.47 -15.17 -28.92
CA LEU A 766 5.74 -15.25 -27.48
C LEU A 766 6.43 -16.58 -27.10
N THR A 767 7.54 -16.87 -27.80
CA THR A 767 8.34 -18.10 -27.63
C THR A 767 9.79 -17.73 -27.32
N GLY A 768 10.44 -18.40 -26.37
CA GLY A 768 11.82 -18.11 -25.97
C GLY A 768 12.11 -18.50 -24.54
N TYR A 769 12.98 -17.75 -23.86
CA TYR A 769 13.47 -18.12 -22.52
C TYR A 769 13.62 -16.89 -21.61
N GLY A 770 13.85 -17.13 -20.32
CA GLY A 770 14.18 -16.06 -19.38
C GLY A 770 14.24 -16.50 -17.92
N LEU A 771 14.15 -15.51 -17.04
CA LEU A 771 14.09 -15.64 -15.59
C LEU A 771 12.75 -15.13 -15.07
N ARG A 772 12.08 -15.96 -14.26
CA ARG A 772 10.90 -15.58 -13.47
C ARG A 772 11.32 -15.22 -12.05
N ILE A 773 10.84 -14.07 -11.58
CA ILE A 773 11.00 -13.59 -10.20
C ILE A 773 9.60 -13.48 -9.59
N VAL A 774 9.22 -14.42 -8.71
CA VAL A 774 7.84 -14.61 -8.24
C VAL A 774 7.74 -14.58 -6.72
N ARG A 775 6.72 -13.90 -6.17
CA ARG A 775 6.38 -14.04 -4.76
C ARG A 775 5.57 -15.32 -4.56
N THR A 776 6.12 -16.29 -3.82
CA THR A 776 5.41 -17.53 -3.45
C THR A 776 4.77 -17.42 -2.07
N LYS A 777 4.08 -18.47 -1.61
CA LYS A 777 3.56 -18.57 -0.23
C LYS A 777 4.61 -19.04 0.79
N ALA A 778 5.83 -19.33 0.35
CA ALA A 778 6.91 -19.88 1.18
C ALA A 778 7.73 -18.81 1.93
N SER A 779 7.52 -17.53 1.62
CA SER A 779 8.16 -16.41 2.32
C SER A 779 7.32 -15.14 2.35
N SER A 780 7.48 -14.36 3.41
CA SER A 780 6.97 -12.99 3.55
C SER A 780 8.06 -11.92 3.33
N ASN A 781 9.33 -12.32 3.18
CA ASN A 781 10.51 -11.44 3.17
C ASN A 781 11.58 -11.85 2.12
N ALA A 782 11.17 -12.59 1.09
CA ALA A 782 12.00 -13.01 -0.05
C ALA A 782 11.10 -13.29 -1.27
N VAL A 783 11.71 -13.48 -2.44
CA VAL A 783 11.05 -13.98 -3.67
C VAL A 783 11.74 -15.24 -4.17
N THR A 784 11.06 -15.97 -5.05
CA THR A 784 11.56 -17.19 -5.68
C THR A 784 12.00 -16.88 -7.11
N PHE A 785 13.16 -17.41 -7.48
CA PHE A 785 13.81 -17.26 -8.78
C PHE A 785 13.83 -18.61 -9.49
N VAL A 786 13.42 -18.64 -10.76
CA VAL A 786 13.44 -19.87 -11.57
C VAL A 786 13.60 -19.52 -13.05
N LEU A 787 14.36 -20.30 -13.81
CA LEU A 787 14.46 -20.13 -15.26
C LEU A 787 13.23 -20.70 -15.94
N VAL A 788 12.74 -20.03 -16.98
CA VAL A 788 11.52 -20.40 -17.71
C VAL A 788 11.74 -20.52 -19.21
N LYS A 789 11.01 -21.45 -19.83
CA LYS A 789 10.75 -21.52 -21.27
C LYS A 789 9.34 -21.01 -21.56
N TYR A 790 9.25 -20.16 -22.57
CA TYR A 790 8.01 -19.72 -23.21
C TYR A 790 7.80 -20.50 -24.51
N ASP A 791 6.61 -21.06 -24.70
CA ASP A 791 6.16 -21.73 -25.93
C ASP A 791 4.75 -21.24 -26.29
N ASN A 792 4.64 -20.42 -27.34
CA ASN A 792 3.38 -19.81 -27.79
C ASN A 792 2.59 -19.11 -26.66
N GLY A 793 3.31 -18.40 -25.77
CA GLY A 793 2.75 -17.73 -24.59
C GLY A 793 2.46 -18.64 -23.38
N THR A 794 2.65 -19.95 -23.51
CA THR A 794 2.60 -20.90 -22.38
C THR A 794 3.96 -20.93 -21.68
N VAL A 795 3.98 -20.89 -20.35
CA VAL A 795 5.22 -20.83 -19.56
C VAL A 795 5.47 -22.18 -18.87
N THR A 796 6.73 -22.61 -18.86
CA THR A 796 7.20 -23.81 -18.14
C THR A 796 8.53 -23.54 -17.45
N GLU A 797 8.71 -24.07 -16.25
CA GLU A 797 9.96 -23.96 -15.48
C GLU A 797 11.01 -24.95 -16.00
N ILE A 798 12.27 -24.51 -16.07
CA ILE A 798 13.41 -25.27 -16.65
C ILE A 798 14.67 -25.28 -15.76
N SER A 799 14.58 -24.80 -14.52
CA SER A 799 15.58 -24.98 -13.47
C SER A 799 14.91 -25.34 -12.15
N ASP A 800 15.70 -25.71 -11.14
CA ASP A 800 15.23 -25.70 -9.75
C ASP A 800 14.84 -24.26 -9.32
N GLU A 801 13.93 -24.15 -8.35
CA GLU A 801 13.56 -22.89 -7.68
C GLU A 801 14.61 -22.48 -6.64
N VAL A 802 14.94 -21.19 -6.56
CA VAL A 802 15.78 -20.61 -5.50
C VAL A 802 15.03 -19.48 -4.80
N ILE A 803 14.72 -19.64 -3.50
CA ILE A 803 14.20 -18.56 -2.65
C ILE A 803 15.37 -17.68 -2.21
N ALA A 804 15.38 -16.40 -2.60
CA ALA A 804 16.49 -15.50 -2.31
C ALA A 804 16.01 -14.08 -1.94
N SER A 805 16.91 -13.36 -1.26
CA SER A 805 16.65 -12.00 -0.72
C SER A 805 17.24 -10.86 -1.55
N CYS A 806 17.89 -11.16 -2.68
CA CYS A 806 18.55 -10.16 -3.52
C CYS A 806 17.60 -9.23 -4.30
N TYR A 807 16.29 -9.47 -4.27
CA TYR A 807 15.30 -8.59 -4.90
C TYR A 807 14.99 -7.37 -4.01
N ALA A 808 15.99 -6.48 -3.91
CA ALA A 808 15.99 -5.25 -3.13
C ALA A 808 16.51 -4.07 -3.98
N THR A 809 16.64 -2.87 -3.40
CA THR A 809 17.13 -1.65 -4.09
C THR A 809 18.48 -1.89 -4.79
N GLY A 810 18.61 -1.46 -6.04
CA GLY A 810 19.79 -1.66 -6.88
C GLY A 810 19.98 -3.11 -7.36
N CYS A 811 18.93 -3.94 -7.33
CA CYS A 811 18.96 -5.31 -7.86
C CYS A 811 19.39 -5.31 -9.33
N THR A 812 20.46 -6.03 -9.64
CA THR A 812 20.99 -6.19 -11.00
C THR A 812 20.72 -7.60 -11.47
N ILE A 813 19.97 -7.73 -12.57
CA ILE A 813 19.53 -8.98 -13.17
C ILE A 813 20.29 -9.17 -14.48
N SER A 814 21.19 -10.15 -14.51
CA SER A 814 22.03 -10.47 -15.67
C SER A 814 21.62 -11.82 -16.26
N LEU A 815 21.19 -11.82 -17.52
CA LEU A 815 20.89 -13.02 -18.30
C LEU A 815 21.92 -13.20 -19.42
N LYS A 816 22.34 -14.43 -19.69
CA LYS A 816 23.26 -14.73 -20.80
C LYS A 816 22.90 -16.05 -21.47
N VAL A 817 23.02 -16.10 -22.78
CA VAL A 817 22.95 -17.32 -23.58
C VAL A 817 24.24 -17.50 -24.35
N GLU A 818 24.90 -18.64 -24.13
CA GLU A 818 26.07 -19.10 -24.85
C GLU A 818 25.79 -20.48 -25.45
N GLY A 819 25.70 -20.56 -26.78
CA GLY A 819 25.34 -21.77 -27.52
C GLY A 819 23.97 -22.32 -27.09
N ASN A 820 23.98 -23.47 -26.40
CA ASN A 820 22.78 -24.16 -25.92
C ASN A 820 22.46 -23.88 -24.44
N LYS A 821 23.15 -22.94 -23.78
CA LYS A 821 23.05 -22.76 -22.32
C LYS A 821 22.54 -21.38 -21.95
N LEU A 822 21.51 -21.34 -21.11
CA LEU A 822 21.05 -20.15 -20.41
C LEU A 822 21.72 -20.08 -19.03
N THR A 823 22.13 -18.89 -18.64
CA THR A 823 22.49 -18.54 -17.25
C THR A 823 21.76 -17.28 -16.81
N ALA A 824 21.40 -17.23 -15.54
CA ALA A 824 20.97 -16.01 -14.86
C ALA A 824 21.84 -15.79 -13.62
N HIS A 825 22.22 -14.54 -13.41
CA HIS A 825 22.91 -14.05 -12.21
C HIS A 825 22.12 -12.87 -11.65
N VAL A 826 21.84 -12.85 -10.34
CA VAL A 826 21.14 -11.74 -9.68
C VAL A 826 21.83 -11.38 -8.36
N GLU A 827 22.18 -10.11 -8.19
CA GLU A 827 22.77 -9.55 -6.97
C GLU A 827 22.19 -8.16 -6.65
N THR A 828 22.48 -7.62 -5.46
CA THR A 828 22.07 -6.28 -5.02
C THR A 828 23.15 -5.66 -4.12
N PRO A 829 23.33 -4.32 -4.15
CA PRO A 829 24.17 -3.61 -3.18
C PRO A 829 23.47 -3.33 -1.84
N THR A 830 22.17 -3.65 -1.69
CA THR A 830 21.44 -3.51 -0.43
C THR A 830 21.84 -4.64 0.52
N GLU A 831 22.21 -4.33 1.77
CA GLU A 831 22.64 -5.36 2.73
C GLU A 831 21.51 -6.36 3.08
N GLN A 832 21.86 -7.64 3.23
CA GLN A 832 20.92 -8.69 3.62
C GLN A 832 20.36 -8.47 5.03
N LEU A 833 19.04 -8.63 5.19
CA LEU A 833 18.38 -8.49 6.48
C LEU A 833 18.68 -9.70 7.38
N ALA A 834 18.80 -9.46 8.69
CA ALA A 834 19.21 -10.48 9.65
C ALA A 834 18.27 -11.71 9.69
N ASP A 835 16.97 -11.53 9.45
CA ASP A 835 16.00 -12.63 9.41
C ASP A 835 16.09 -13.47 8.13
N GLN A 836 16.47 -12.87 7.00
CA GLN A 836 16.73 -13.56 5.72
C GLN A 836 17.98 -14.44 5.86
N ALA A 837 19.04 -13.89 6.45
CA ALA A 837 20.27 -14.61 6.75
C ALA A 837 20.03 -15.76 7.75
N ALA A 838 19.23 -15.53 8.80
CA ALA A 838 18.86 -16.55 9.79
C ALA A 838 18.01 -17.70 9.20
N LYS A 839 17.17 -17.39 8.20
CA LYS A 839 16.43 -18.39 7.39
C LYS A 839 17.32 -19.14 6.38
N GLY A 840 18.59 -18.74 6.23
CA GLY A 840 19.53 -19.34 5.28
C GLY A 840 19.24 -18.97 3.82
N TYR A 841 18.49 -17.90 3.55
CA TYR A 841 18.22 -17.47 2.18
C TYR A 841 19.51 -16.96 1.51
N PRO A 842 19.85 -17.41 0.29
CA PRO A 842 20.89 -16.76 -0.50
C PRO A 842 20.57 -15.28 -0.77
N HIS A 843 21.66 -14.52 -0.97
CA HIS A 843 21.64 -13.10 -1.30
C HIS A 843 22.32 -12.78 -2.65
N VAL A 844 22.69 -13.83 -3.37
CA VAL A 844 23.07 -13.84 -4.78
C VAL A 844 22.42 -15.09 -5.38
N VAL A 845 21.90 -14.99 -6.60
CA VAL A 845 21.28 -16.13 -7.31
C VAL A 845 22.06 -16.42 -8.58
N ASP A 846 22.56 -17.65 -8.70
CA ASP A 846 23.14 -18.20 -9.92
C ASP A 846 22.28 -19.39 -10.39
N LEU A 847 21.66 -19.27 -11.56
CA LEU A 847 20.85 -20.32 -12.18
C LEU A 847 21.39 -20.67 -13.57
N THR A 848 21.20 -21.92 -14.00
CA THR A 848 21.54 -22.34 -15.36
C THR A 848 20.66 -23.47 -15.85
N ALA A 849 20.35 -23.47 -17.15
CA ALA A 849 19.58 -24.50 -17.82
C ALA A 849 20.13 -24.75 -19.24
N ASP A 850 20.02 -25.98 -19.72
CA ASP A 850 20.18 -26.27 -21.15
C ASP A 850 18.90 -25.89 -21.90
N ILE A 851 19.05 -25.23 -23.05
CA ILE A 851 17.97 -24.69 -23.89
C ILE A 851 18.12 -25.12 -25.35
N GLU A 852 17.03 -25.05 -26.11
CA GLU A 852 17.07 -25.30 -27.55
C GLU A 852 17.65 -24.08 -28.29
N VAL A 853 18.76 -24.29 -28.99
CA VAL A 853 19.46 -23.26 -29.78
C VAL A 853 18.52 -22.70 -30.85
N ASN A 854 18.40 -21.37 -30.88
CA ASN A 854 17.47 -20.65 -31.74
C ASN A 854 18.08 -19.34 -32.25
N SER A 855 17.52 -18.82 -33.35
CA SER A 855 17.96 -17.58 -34.01
C SER A 855 17.32 -16.31 -33.46
N PHE A 856 16.48 -16.40 -32.41
CA PHE A 856 15.70 -15.27 -31.90
C PHE A 856 16.61 -14.21 -31.26
N GLY A 857 16.23 -12.94 -31.42
CA GLY A 857 16.99 -11.80 -30.91
C GLY A 857 16.18 -10.79 -30.10
N GLY A 858 14.92 -11.06 -29.81
CA GLY A 858 14.08 -10.19 -28.98
C GLY A 858 14.34 -10.36 -27.48
N VAL A 859 13.90 -9.35 -26.74
CA VAL A 859 13.86 -9.31 -25.28
C VAL A 859 12.51 -8.77 -24.83
N ALA A 860 12.08 -9.14 -23.62
CA ALA A 860 10.84 -8.63 -23.06
C ALA A 860 10.87 -8.60 -21.53
N ILE A 861 10.03 -7.75 -20.95
CA ILE A 861 9.74 -7.70 -19.51
C ILE A 861 8.22 -7.77 -19.36
N GLN A 862 7.72 -8.73 -18.58
CA GLN A 862 6.30 -8.92 -18.28
C GLN A 862 6.11 -8.87 -16.77
N HIS A 863 5.36 -7.89 -16.28
CA HIS A 863 5.07 -7.74 -14.85
C HIS A 863 3.60 -8.09 -14.57
N THR A 864 3.33 -8.82 -13.50
CA THR A 864 1.97 -9.24 -13.09
C THR A 864 1.59 -8.77 -11.68
N GLY A 865 2.40 -7.92 -11.07
CA GLY A 865 2.10 -7.24 -9.81
C GLY A 865 0.93 -6.27 -9.93
N THR A 866 0.13 -6.17 -8.86
CA THR A 866 -0.82 -5.06 -8.70
C THR A 866 -0.04 -3.80 -8.30
N VAL A 867 -0.28 -2.65 -8.91
CA VAL A 867 0.42 -1.37 -8.61
C VAL A 867 0.40 -0.94 -7.13
N GLY A 868 -0.60 -1.41 -6.37
CA GLY A 868 -0.76 -1.13 -4.93
C GLY A 868 -1.48 0.19 -4.65
N SER A 869 -1.70 0.47 -3.36
CA SER A 869 -2.38 1.70 -2.92
C SER A 869 -1.64 2.95 -3.38
N GLY A 870 -2.39 3.95 -3.87
CA GLY A 870 -1.83 5.14 -4.52
C GLY A 870 -1.11 4.88 -5.86
N GLY A 871 -1.03 3.62 -6.33
CA GLY A 871 -0.39 3.25 -7.60
C GLY A 871 1.14 3.12 -7.55
N TRP A 872 1.76 2.96 -6.37
CA TRP A 872 3.22 2.97 -6.20
C TRP A 872 3.82 1.96 -5.21
N GLN A 873 3.02 1.37 -4.30
CA GLN A 873 3.55 0.62 -3.14
C GLN A 873 4.06 -0.80 -3.46
N ASN A 874 3.74 -1.34 -4.63
CA ASN A 874 4.07 -2.70 -5.05
C ASN A 874 4.93 -2.74 -6.33
N THR A 875 5.30 -1.57 -6.88
CA THR A 875 5.85 -1.46 -8.24
C THR A 875 7.28 -1.98 -8.37
N THR A 876 7.76 -2.16 -9.60
CA THR A 876 9.19 -2.35 -9.88
C THR A 876 9.66 -1.26 -10.83
N MET A 877 10.56 -0.39 -10.35
CA MET A 877 11.18 0.65 -11.16
C MET A 877 12.37 0.06 -11.92
N LEU A 878 12.37 0.20 -13.24
CA LEU A 878 13.44 -0.15 -14.15
C LEU A 878 14.33 1.09 -14.35
N HIS A 879 15.62 0.95 -14.07
CA HIS A 879 16.60 2.05 -14.16
C HIS A 879 17.41 2.01 -15.44
N ASN A 880 18.03 0.86 -15.74
CA ASN A 880 18.88 0.70 -16.91
C ASN A 880 18.66 -0.68 -17.51
N LEU A 881 18.62 -0.76 -18.83
CA LEU A 881 18.61 -2.00 -19.59
C LEU A 881 19.68 -1.96 -20.68
N ASN A 882 20.61 -2.90 -20.63
CA ASN A 882 21.63 -3.15 -21.64
C ASN A 882 21.39 -4.53 -22.28
N VAL A 883 21.41 -4.63 -23.61
CA VAL A 883 21.25 -5.90 -24.35
C VAL A 883 22.33 -6.01 -25.41
N THR A 884 23.11 -7.09 -25.35
CA THR A 884 24.18 -7.41 -26.31
C THR A 884 23.78 -8.56 -27.21
N TRP A 885 24.06 -8.41 -28.50
CA TRP A 885 24.01 -9.48 -29.50
C TRP A 885 25.43 -9.76 -29.97
N GLU A 886 25.97 -10.95 -29.70
CA GLU A 886 27.38 -11.24 -29.99
C GLU A 886 27.67 -11.34 -31.49
N GLY A 887 28.90 -10.97 -31.86
CA GLY A 887 29.38 -10.96 -33.24
C GLY A 887 28.79 -9.86 -34.13
N GLU A 888 29.15 -9.88 -35.42
CA GLU A 888 28.56 -9.02 -36.44
C GLU A 888 27.17 -9.56 -36.81
N ASN A 889 26.16 -8.68 -36.77
CA ASN A 889 24.77 -8.99 -37.09
C ASN A 889 24.02 -7.69 -37.44
N ASN A 890 22.77 -7.77 -37.90
CA ASN A 890 22.04 -6.59 -38.37
C ASN A 890 21.74 -5.54 -37.27
N GLN A 891 21.76 -5.93 -35.99
CA GLN A 891 21.66 -5.00 -34.85
C GLN A 891 23.03 -4.39 -34.47
N ASN A 892 24.14 -5.01 -34.90
CA ASN A 892 25.54 -4.60 -34.71
C ASN A 892 26.31 -4.47 -36.04
N PRO A 893 25.90 -3.57 -36.95
CA PRO A 893 26.58 -3.41 -38.25
C PRO A 893 28.01 -2.86 -38.09
N GLU A 894 28.99 -3.51 -38.75
CA GLU A 894 30.35 -2.98 -38.85
C GLU A 894 30.46 -2.02 -40.04
N TYR A 895 30.78 -0.74 -39.78
CA TYR A 895 31.20 0.18 -40.85
C TYR A 895 32.68 -0.02 -41.16
N VAL A 896 32.99 -0.91 -42.11
CA VAL A 896 34.33 -0.99 -42.70
C VAL A 896 34.50 0.19 -43.65
N GLU A 897 35.42 1.11 -43.32
CA GLU A 897 35.68 2.28 -44.17
C GLU A 897 36.35 1.85 -45.48
N GLY A 898 35.58 1.88 -46.57
CA GLY A 898 36.01 1.43 -47.89
C GLY A 898 37.17 2.27 -48.43
N ASN A 899 38.30 1.61 -48.70
CA ASN A 899 39.49 2.21 -49.29
C ASN A 899 39.12 2.90 -50.63
N PRO A 900 39.45 4.18 -50.88
CA PRO A 900 38.90 4.94 -52.00
C PRO A 900 39.58 4.64 -53.36
N SER A 901 39.50 3.38 -53.78
CA SER A 901 39.95 2.90 -55.08
C SER A 901 39.15 1.67 -55.52
N ASP A 902 37.91 1.89 -55.97
CA ASP A 902 37.27 1.16 -57.08
C ASP A 902 35.92 1.82 -57.38
N ASN A 903 35.92 2.73 -58.35
CA ASN A 903 34.71 3.37 -58.87
C ASN A 903 34.75 3.25 -60.41
N GLU A 904 34.23 2.14 -60.93
CA GLU A 904 34.22 1.87 -62.37
C GLU A 904 33.36 2.91 -63.11
N ASN A 905 33.91 3.43 -64.21
CA ASN A 905 33.41 4.64 -64.86
C ASN A 905 32.56 4.33 -66.11
N PRO A 906 31.27 4.72 -66.16
CA PRO A 906 30.47 4.65 -67.38
C PRO A 906 30.77 5.83 -68.33
N ALA A 907 31.80 5.62 -69.16
CA ALA A 907 32.16 6.32 -70.41
C ALA A 907 31.39 7.58 -70.85
N GLU A 908 32.14 8.67 -71.09
CA GLU A 908 31.83 9.61 -72.18
C GLU A 908 33.11 10.00 -72.96
N LYS A 909 32.97 10.70 -74.10
CA LYS A 909 34.01 10.81 -75.14
C LYS A 909 34.96 12.02 -74.97
N PRO A 910 36.19 11.95 -75.53
CA PRO A 910 37.18 13.02 -75.43
C PRO A 910 36.94 14.16 -76.44
N ASP A 911 37.42 15.35 -76.08
CA ASP A 911 37.77 16.44 -76.99
C ASP A 911 39.17 16.99 -76.58
N ASP A 912 39.87 17.67 -77.48
CA ASP A 912 41.34 17.80 -77.46
C ASP A 912 41.82 19.27 -77.50
N SER A 913 42.52 19.72 -76.44
CA SER A 913 43.38 20.91 -76.53
C SER A 913 44.52 20.97 -75.49
N THR A 914 45.73 20.72 -76.01
CA THR A 914 47.06 21.16 -75.55
C THR A 914 47.18 22.25 -74.46
N GLY A 915 48.03 22.01 -73.44
CA GLY A 915 48.56 23.05 -72.53
C GLY A 915 49.79 22.59 -71.73
N THR A 916 50.92 23.29 -71.83
CA THR A 916 52.24 22.83 -71.33
C THR A 916 52.79 23.57 -70.11
N SER A 917 53.25 22.83 -69.09
CA SER A 917 54.32 23.19 -68.10
C SER A 917 54.12 24.46 -67.24
N THR A 918 54.71 24.69 -66.06
CA THR A 918 55.77 24.07 -65.22
C THR A 918 55.27 24.01 -63.75
N GLY A 919 55.79 23.26 -62.78
CA GLY A 919 57.12 22.66 -62.59
C GLY A 919 57.90 23.41 -61.50
N ALA A 920 57.97 22.87 -60.27
CA ALA A 920 58.87 23.29 -59.19
C ALA A 920 58.95 22.22 -58.07
N ASP A 921 60.16 21.75 -57.74
CA ASP A 921 60.41 20.83 -56.63
C ASP A 921 60.52 21.54 -55.26
N THR A 922 60.24 20.80 -54.18
CA THR A 922 61.25 20.66 -53.10
C THR A 922 61.02 19.38 -52.27
N THR A 923 61.87 18.38 -52.52
CA THR A 923 62.50 17.41 -51.60
C THR A 923 61.85 17.11 -50.22
N VAL A 924 61.51 15.85 -49.84
CA VAL A 924 62.41 14.67 -49.55
C VAL A 924 63.19 14.86 -48.23
N LYS A 925 63.22 13.93 -47.24
CA LYS A 925 62.62 12.59 -47.06
C LYS A 925 62.73 12.10 -45.58
N THR A 926 61.90 11.10 -45.21
CA THR A 926 62.11 9.97 -44.23
C THR A 926 62.84 10.18 -42.89
N GLY A 927 62.21 9.71 -41.81
CA GLY A 927 62.85 9.29 -40.55
C GLY A 927 61.84 8.49 -39.70
N ASP A 928 62.20 7.28 -39.27
CA ASP A 928 61.28 6.26 -38.70
C ASP A 928 61.69 5.87 -37.25
N MET A 929 60.83 5.09 -36.58
CA MET A 929 60.93 4.53 -35.21
C MET A 929 60.68 5.54 -34.06
N SER A 930 60.00 5.19 -32.95
CA SER A 930 59.63 3.87 -32.40
C SER A 930 58.40 3.92 -31.46
N HIS A 931 57.72 2.77 -31.27
CA HIS A 931 56.69 2.60 -30.24
C HIS A 931 57.30 2.32 -28.85
N THR A 932 57.17 3.24 -27.88
CA THR A 932 56.98 2.92 -26.44
C THR A 932 56.63 4.19 -25.67
N GLY A 933 55.44 4.26 -25.03
CA GLY A 933 55.09 5.43 -24.19
C GLY A 933 53.62 5.65 -23.81
N MET A 934 52.65 5.00 -24.47
CA MET A 934 51.23 5.41 -24.38
C MET A 934 50.33 4.59 -23.44
N TYR A 935 50.90 3.73 -22.58
CA TYR A 935 50.14 2.89 -21.63
C TYR A 935 50.16 3.35 -20.16
N ALA A 936 50.86 4.44 -19.83
CA ALA A 936 50.97 4.94 -18.45
C ALA A 936 49.97 6.06 -18.08
N ALA A 937 49.32 6.69 -19.06
CA ALA A 937 48.53 7.91 -18.84
C ALA A 937 47.04 7.65 -18.50
N LEU A 938 46.47 6.53 -18.94
CA LEU A 938 45.02 6.26 -18.82
C LEU A 938 44.59 5.79 -17.40
N MET A 939 45.49 5.16 -16.64
CA MET A 939 45.17 4.66 -15.29
C MET A 939 45.03 5.76 -14.22
N ALA A 940 45.48 6.99 -14.48
CA ALA A 940 45.42 8.08 -13.51
C ALA A 940 44.06 8.81 -13.49
N ALA A 941 43.26 8.70 -14.56
CA ALA A 941 41.97 9.40 -14.66
C ALA A 941 40.86 8.74 -13.82
N GLY A 942 40.72 7.41 -13.92
CA GLY A 942 39.60 6.67 -13.29
C GLY A 942 39.57 6.76 -11.76
N LEU A 943 40.73 6.76 -11.10
CA LEU A 943 40.81 6.79 -9.64
C LEU A 943 40.39 8.14 -9.02
N SER A 944 40.41 9.21 -9.82
CA SER A 944 40.08 10.57 -9.37
C SER A 944 38.58 10.78 -9.17
N GLY A 945 37.73 10.12 -9.97
CA GLY A 945 36.27 10.23 -9.88
C GLY A 945 35.70 9.57 -8.62
N LEU A 946 36.18 8.37 -8.29
CA LEU A 946 35.73 7.58 -7.14
C LEU A 946 35.99 8.29 -5.79
N LEU A 947 37.14 8.93 -5.63
CA LEU A 947 37.46 9.71 -4.42
C LEU A 947 36.64 11.02 -4.32
N GLY A 948 36.19 11.58 -5.45
CA GLY A 948 35.33 12.76 -5.47
C GLY A 948 33.96 12.51 -4.82
N MET A 949 33.31 11.38 -5.15
CA MET A 949 31.98 11.06 -4.61
C MET A 949 32.01 10.78 -3.10
N ALA A 950 33.03 10.08 -2.59
CA ALA A 950 33.20 9.84 -1.16
C ALA A 950 33.34 11.13 -0.34
N ALA A 951 34.01 12.15 -0.88
CA ALA A 951 34.18 13.44 -0.22
C ALA A 951 32.88 14.27 -0.13
N VAL A 952 31.98 14.14 -1.12
CA VAL A 952 30.64 14.75 -1.09
C VAL A 952 29.76 14.05 -0.05
N TYR A 953 29.80 12.72 -0.02
CA TYR A 953 28.99 11.91 0.91
C TYR A 953 29.29 12.23 2.39
N MET A 954 30.57 12.38 2.75
CA MET A 954 30.95 12.74 4.12
C MET A 954 30.64 14.19 4.54
N ARG A 955 30.38 15.11 3.59
CA ARG A 955 30.10 16.52 3.94
C ARG A 955 28.65 16.84 4.27
N ARG A 956 27.68 16.02 3.84
CA ARG A 956 26.25 16.20 4.18
C ARG A 956 25.85 15.67 5.56
N ARG A 957 26.72 14.92 6.25
CA ARG A 957 26.47 14.34 7.59
C ARG A 957 26.86 15.27 8.77
N LYS A 958 26.77 16.59 8.59
CA LYS A 958 27.17 17.56 9.64
C LYS A 958 26.31 18.81 9.83
N ASP A 959 25.28 18.98 9.01
CA ASP A 959 24.31 20.08 9.09
C ASP A 959 22.87 19.54 8.97
N ILE A 960 22.60 18.45 9.72
CA ILE A 960 21.29 17.97 10.21
C ILE A 960 21.54 17.49 11.64
#